data_AF-A0A426V803-F1
#
_entry.id   AF-A0A426V803-F1
#
_cell.length_a   1.000
_cell.length_b   1.000
_cell.length_c   1.000
_cell.angle_alpha   90.00
_cell.angle_beta   90.00
_cell.angle_gamma   90.00
#
_symmetry.space_group_name_H-M   'P 1'
#
loop_
_entity.id
_entity.type
_entity.pdbx_description
1 polymer ?
#
loop_
_entity_poly.entity_id
_entity_poly.type
_entity_poly.pdbx_seq_one_letter_code
_entity_poly.pdbx_strand_id
1 'polypeptide(L)'
;MNKIHKLVWNTHSQSYVAASETASSRGRAPSEKRAIAAVAASLAGLLASGSAWAIPVCAGPQSTTVSANTGSTVTASCNQETITVNQGVTIDAPGETGLTNNDGGLYWNRTTVVNNGTIMGMTPIVLTGDVGAMELDGFTNNGTIESYNTVSGNFGGNAVTFENLTVTGTISNTGTITAGYDGVHIGSNTTAPLLVNSGTIFGTSSGVNVNGSQLDEIRNEAIGIIEGNNLGGIAVEHGGTIGLVDNRGTITSPSAGIAARFSGSVITKIVNAENARIFGSAGIGIDDSAVVIDIENAGTIEGEVGVGLQWYGQITGTLTNQSTGVISGDEAGIWIETEGRINAIINEGLIKGNNIGIDGHEGAVFSAGINNSGTIYGGHAGIEIADYATVTGGITNSGTIEGGNYAIHVTSDSALDRVDITGVQSSLKGDVDASMADVNVKSNAKFITTNAFNVKSFNVESGAELTLTNAEHTQNGLGTNGISVSNGFINNGTVLIGSGTLGRINGTYTQNTGSTLQVGIDSVANHGVLSVSGDATLSSGSTLKVAVGSAAAFNGGDRVEGVVTSGGTLLATGLTVSDNSVLYKFTADTSRVGSELDLLVTPDEAPFVNNVGAGRTPLVGVAQTLDKILADGVPAELQPVMDRLTSLTTEQAQEAMQQLLPVMTGAGSQAGVNALRSMNKIIQSRVESNQGLSAGNPASERYLWVRAFGSSGEQDSQDVVAGFRSQTGGIVIGGDKPINDKLRAGFAFTYARTDIDSRGSGAPSSLDVNTYELVHYGSYNLDPVTDINYQVDAGYNTVKGVRQIVFMGQQAHSDFNSLNLHASVGIGRTWALSSQSSMTPSVRLDYTHMKTGDYTETGAAGVNLQVDDSTFKEFMLTADLKGSHNLSERTKLVGNVSAGYDFTNKQSVTTSSFVGGGAVFETKGLDSSPWLYRGGLGLLHDSNNMEYSLRYDLERRTSGYTNQTLSARVRWAF
;
A
#
# COMPACT_ATOMS: atom_id res chain seq x y z
N MET A 1 19.08 32.12 8.35
CA MET A 1 19.53 32.99 9.47
C MET A 1 19.70 32.11 10.70
N ASN A 2 20.92 31.94 11.20
CA ASN A 2 21.21 31.07 12.35
C ASN A 2 20.70 31.74 13.64
N LYS A 3 19.82 31.07 14.39
CA LYS A 3 19.43 31.49 15.75
C LYS A 3 20.35 30.80 16.77
N ILE A 4 20.96 31.59 17.64
CA ILE A 4 21.83 31.11 18.72
C ILE A 4 20.98 31.00 19.99
N HIS A 5 21.02 29.84 20.67
CA HIS A 5 20.30 29.58 21.92
C HIS A 5 21.28 29.36 23.07
N LYS A 6 20.89 29.76 24.30
CA LYS A 6 21.69 29.56 25.51
C LYS A 6 21.16 28.35 26.29
N LEU A 7 22.02 27.37 26.55
CA LEU A 7 21.67 26.21 27.39
C LEU A 7 21.90 26.56 28.86
N VAL A 8 20.86 26.40 29.69
CA VAL A 8 20.90 26.66 31.14
C VAL A 8 20.53 25.40 31.89
N TRP A 9 21.32 25.05 32.91
CA TRP A 9 21.07 23.89 33.76
C TRP A 9 19.92 24.15 34.73
N ASN A 10 18.88 23.31 34.69
CA ASN A 10 17.75 23.37 35.63
C ASN A 10 17.94 22.31 36.72
N THR A 11 18.06 22.76 37.96
CA THR A 11 18.34 21.90 39.12
C THR A 11 17.12 21.11 39.62
N HIS A 12 15.90 21.50 39.24
CA HIS A 12 14.68 20.77 39.60
C HIS A 12 14.41 19.60 38.65
N SER A 13 14.77 19.75 37.37
CA SER A 13 14.61 18.70 36.35
C SER A 13 15.90 17.93 36.03
N GLN A 14 17.04 18.29 36.63
CA GLN A 14 18.36 17.66 36.40
C GLN A 14 18.77 17.62 34.92
N SER A 15 18.43 18.65 34.14
CA SER A 15 18.67 18.68 32.69
C SER A 15 19.01 20.08 32.17
N TYR A 16 19.67 20.15 31.01
CA TYR A 16 19.94 21.41 30.30
C TYR A 16 18.73 21.79 29.44
N VAL A 17 18.26 23.02 29.58
CA VAL A 17 17.10 23.54 28.83
C VAL A 17 17.55 24.74 27.98
N ALA A 18 17.08 24.80 26.73
CA ALA A 18 17.40 25.89 25.81
C ALA A 18 16.50 27.11 26.10
N ALA A 19 17.10 28.22 26.52
CA ALA A 19 16.41 29.46 26.84
C ALA A 19 16.64 30.55 25.77
N SER A 20 15.67 31.45 25.65
CA SER A 20 15.76 32.69 24.87
C SER A 20 16.90 33.59 25.39
N GLU A 21 17.59 34.29 24.50
CA GLU A 21 18.72 35.18 24.82
C GLU A 21 18.36 36.32 25.79
N THR A 22 17.07 36.63 25.96
CA THR A 22 16.57 37.73 26.82
C THR A 22 16.14 37.30 28.23
N ALA A 23 16.26 36.02 28.60
CA ALA A 23 15.86 35.56 29.93
C ALA A 23 16.83 36.05 31.03
N SER A 24 16.34 36.85 31.99
CA SER A 24 17.15 37.44 33.06
C SER A 24 17.53 36.41 34.14
N SER A 25 18.83 36.36 34.45
CA SER A 25 19.43 35.38 35.36
C SER A 25 19.53 35.91 36.78
N ARG A 26 18.49 35.79 37.61
CA ARG A 26 18.64 35.92 39.08
C ARG A 26 17.75 34.94 39.83
N GLY A 27 18.38 33.89 40.35
CA GLY A 27 17.79 32.95 41.30
C GLY A 27 17.66 33.55 42.70
N ARG A 28 16.65 33.10 43.42
CA ARG A 28 16.48 33.31 44.87
C ARG A 28 17.54 32.54 45.66
N ALA A 29 17.93 33.09 46.80
CA ALA A 29 18.73 32.45 47.85
C ALA A 29 18.12 32.77 49.24
N PRO A 30 18.43 31.99 50.30
CA PRO A 30 17.43 31.52 51.27
C PRO A 30 17.61 31.99 52.74
N SER A 31 16.52 31.79 53.50
CA SER A 31 16.40 31.41 54.93
C SER A 31 17.01 32.22 56.09
N GLU A 32 16.10 32.53 57.05
CA GLU A 32 16.20 32.50 58.53
C GLU A 32 16.56 33.74 59.40
N LYS A 33 15.56 34.09 60.24
CA LYS A 33 15.55 34.44 61.69
C LYS A 33 16.43 35.59 62.23
N ARG A 34 15.78 36.65 62.74
CA ARG A 34 15.69 36.98 64.19
C ARG A 34 14.79 38.20 64.45
N ALA A 35 14.19 38.18 65.63
CA ALA A 35 13.07 38.99 66.10
C ALA A 35 13.44 40.34 66.75
N ILE A 36 12.38 41.13 67.01
CA ILE A 36 12.10 42.03 68.17
C ILE A 36 11.93 43.53 67.84
N ALA A 37 10.68 43.99 68.06
CA ALA A 37 10.19 45.28 68.63
C ALA A 37 10.71 46.61 68.07
N ALA A 38 9.97 47.71 67.99
CA ALA A 38 8.58 48.09 68.22
C ALA A 38 8.44 49.50 67.61
N VAL A 39 7.25 49.89 67.15
CA VAL A 39 6.54 51.13 67.52
C VAL A 39 5.18 51.09 66.83
N ALA A 40 4.16 50.97 67.68
CA ALA A 40 2.76 51.21 67.37
C ALA A 40 2.48 52.71 67.32
N ALA A 41 1.63 53.15 66.39
CA ALA A 41 0.59 54.15 66.62
C ALA A 41 -0.23 54.40 65.34
N SER A 42 -1.55 54.52 65.50
CA SER A 42 -2.53 55.06 64.55
C SER A 42 -2.99 54.20 63.36
N LEU A 43 -3.86 53.22 63.64
CA LEU A 43 -5.25 53.28 63.17
C LEU A 43 -6.10 52.27 63.96
N ALA A 44 -6.48 52.67 65.17
CA ALA A 44 -7.57 52.07 65.93
C ALA A 44 -8.69 53.11 65.96
N GLY A 45 -9.81 52.80 65.31
CA GLY A 45 -10.95 53.72 65.26
C GLY A 45 -12.03 53.33 64.27
N LEU A 46 -12.53 52.08 64.35
CA LEU A 46 -13.86 51.64 63.91
C LEU A 46 -14.00 50.13 64.18
N LEU A 47 -14.01 49.77 65.46
CA LEU A 47 -14.60 48.51 65.94
C LEU A 47 -15.92 48.88 66.60
N ALA A 48 -17.00 48.77 65.85
CA ALA A 48 -18.36 48.73 66.36
C ALA A 48 -19.00 47.43 65.84
N SER A 49 -19.19 46.49 66.77
CA SER A 49 -20.12 45.35 66.72
C SER A 49 -20.27 44.62 65.37
N GLY A 50 -19.36 43.70 65.10
CA GLY A 50 -19.66 42.48 64.34
C GLY A 50 -19.47 41.31 65.28
N SER A 51 -20.55 40.63 65.66
CA SER A 51 -20.49 39.38 66.42
C SER A 51 -19.62 38.35 65.67
N ALA A 52 -18.46 38.04 66.23
CA ALA A 52 -17.63 36.91 65.79
C ALA A 52 -18.38 35.62 66.12
N TRP A 53 -18.83 34.90 65.09
CA TRP A 53 -19.29 33.53 65.23
C TRP A 53 -18.06 32.66 65.52
N ALA A 54 -18.14 31.86 66.58
CA ALA A 54 -17.15 30.85 66.87
C ALA A 54 -17.15 29.81 65.74
N ILE A 55 -16.03 29.62 65.06
CA ILE A 55 -15.83 28.47 64.17
C ILE A 55 -15.82 27.22 65.07
N PRO A 56 -16.68 26.20 64.84
CA PRO A 56 -16.66 24.99 65.65
C PRO A 56 -15.32 24.28 65.45
N VAL A 57 -14.63 23.96 66.55
CA VAL A 57 -13.46 23.08 66.51
C VAL A 57 -13.96 21.65 66.30
N CYS A 58 -13.77 21.13 65.09
CA CYS A 58 -14.10 19.75 64.77
C CYS A 58 -13.12 18.79 65.48
N ALA A 59 -13.63 17.75 66.16
CA ALA A 59 -12.80 16.68 66.71
C ALA A 59 -12.10 15.91 65.57
N GLY A 60 -10.99 15.20 65.87
CA GLY A 60 -10.12 14.55 64.87
C GLY A 60 -10.83 13.59 63.89
N PRO A 61 -10.14 13.09 62.85
CA PRO A 61 -10.75 12.34 61.74
C PRO A 61 -11.68 11.21 62.21
N GLN A 62 -12.85 11.12 61.58
CA GLN A 62 -13.91 10.14 61.85
C GLN A 62 -14.24 9.33 60.59
N SER A 63 -14.72 8.10 60.76
CA SER A 63 -15.33 7.31 59.67
C SER A 63 -16.75 6.92 60.06
N THR A 64 -17.72 7.14 59.18
CA THR A 64 -19.13 6.81 59.40
C THR A 64 -19.50 5.55 58.61
N THR A 65 -19.98 4.51 59.31
CA THR A 65 -20.47 3.28 58.65
C THR A 65 -21.95 3.07 58.98
N VAL A 66 -22.80 3.12 57.96
CA VAL A 66 -24.23 2.79 58.06
C VAL A 66 -24.38 1.27 57.91
N SER A 67 -24.66 0.61 59.03
CA SER A 67 -24.69 -0.86 59.15
C SER A 67 -26.07 -1.46 59.40
N ALA A 68 -27.11 -0.64 59.53
CA ALA A 68 -28.49 -1.05 59.72
C ALA A 68 -29.43 -0.12 58.93
N ASN A 69 -30.61 -0.64 58.56
CA ASN A 69 -31.61 0.12 57.81
C ASN A 69 -32.07 1.35 58.62
N THR A 70 -32.22 2.48 57.95
CA THR A 70 -32.67 3.74 58.57
C THR A 70 -33.76 4.40 57.73
N GLY A 71 -34.73 4.99 58.41
CA GLY A 71 -35.89 5.69 57.83
C GLY A 71 -35.71 7.21 57.75
N SER A 72 -34.49 7.73 57.91
CA SER A 72 -34.21 9.17 58.10
C SER A 72 -32.89 9.56 57.46
N THR A 73 -32.75 10.87 57.15
CA THR A 73 -31.54 11.49 56.61
C THR A 73 -30.29 11.11 57.41
N VAL A 74 -29.24 10.67 56.72
CA VAL A 74 -27.89 10.49 57.27
C VAL A 74 -27.07 11.75 56.97
N THR A 75 -26.93 12.61 57.97
CA THR A 75 -26.08 13.80 57.89
C THR A 75 -24.68 13.47 58.40
N ALA A 76 -23.65 13.67 57.56
CA ALA A 76 -22.27 13.47 57.97
C ALA A 76 -21.67 14.74 58.60
N SER A 77 -21.05 14.58 59.77
CA SER A 77 -20.45 15.66 60.56
C SER A 77 -19.15 16.21 59.93
N CYS A 78 -18.59 17.28 60.51
CA CYS A 78 -17.23 17.75 60.20
C CYS A 78 -16.16 16.64 60.38
N ASN A 79 -15.07 16.68 59.61
CA ASN A 79 -13.89 15.79 59.68
C ASN A 79 -14.14 14.28 59.38
N GLN A 80 -14.88 13.96 58.31
CA GLN A 80 -15.04 12.57 57.86
C GLN A 80 -13.93 12.17 56.88
N GLU A 81 -13.21 11.08 57.16
CA GLU A 81 -12.32 10.44 56.18
C GLU A 81 -13.10 9.57 55.21
N THR A 82 -14.10 8.83 55.71
CA THR A 82 -14.92 7.93 54.87
C THR A 82 -16.33 7.78 55.41
N ILE A 83 -17.31 7.77 54.49
CA ILE A 83 -18.70 7.41 54.76
C ILE A 83 -19.02 6.14 53.96
N THR A 84 -19.45 5.07 54.62
CA THR A 84 -19.75 3.78 53.97
C THR A 84 -21.15 3.30 54.31
N VAL A 85 -21.95 2.97 53.29
CA VAL A 85 -23.21 2.22 53.44
C VAL A 85 -22.94 0.76 53.11
N ASN A 86 -23.19 -0.14 54.06
CA ASN A 86 -22.88 -1.56 53.90
C ASN A 86 -23.82 -2.26 52.91
N GLN A 87 -23.34 -3.37 52.35
CA GLN A 87 -24.15 -4.22 51.49
C GLN A 87 -25.40 -4.74 52.24
N GLY A 88 -26.55 -4.69 51.58
CA GLY A 88 -27.84 -5.11 52.15
C GLY A 88 -28.47 -4.12 53.14
N VAL A 89 -27.85 -2.96 53.36
CA VAL A 89 -28.41 -1.87 54.17
C VAL A 89 -29.17 -0.88 53.29
N THR A 90 -30.34 -0.45 53.76
CA THR A 90 -31.18 0.55 53.10
C THR A 90 -31.26 1.83 53.94
N ILE A 91 -30.82 2.95 53.38
CA ILE A 91 -31.19 4.30 53.81
C ILE A 91 -32.44 4.66 53.01
N ASP A 92 -33.57 4.79 53.68
CA ASP A 92 -34.83 5.19 53.08
C ASP A 92 -35.33 6.46 53.76
N ALA A 93 -35.20 7.62 53.11
CA ALA A 93 -35.63 8.91 53.65
C ALA A 93 -36.77 9.53 52.81
N PRO A 94 -38.03 9.08 52.96
CA PRO A 94 -39.15 9.59 52.19
C PRO A 94 -39.38 11.08 52.44
N GLY A 95 -39.38 11.89 51.38
CA GLY A 95 -39.58 13.34 51.48
C GLY A 95 -38.33 14.15 51.87
N GLU A 96 -37.21 13.49 52.17
CA GLU A 96 -35.95 14.14 52.59
C GLU A 96 -34.76 13.70 51.70
N THR A 97 -33.55 14.16 52.04
CA THR A 97 -32.30 13.70 51.43
C THR A 97 -31.79 12.45 52.16
N GLY A 98 -31.42 11.39 51.44
CA GLY A 98 -30.92 10.17 52.08
C GLY A 98 -29.58 10.38 52.80
N LEU A 99 -28.60 10.95 52.10
CA LEU A 99 -27.27 11.26 52.61
C LEU A 99 -26.88 12.70 52.25
N THR A 100 -26.53 13.49 53.26
CA THR A 100 -26.14 14.90 53.07
C THR A 100 -24.93 15.29 53.92
N ASN A 101 -24.19 16.29 53.45
CA ASN A 101 -23.14 16.95 54.21
C ASN A 101 -23.57 18.31 54.79
N ASN A 102 -24.79 18.76 54.49
CA ASN A 102 -25.26 20.10 54.80
C ASN A 102 -26.02 20.13 56.13
N ASP A 103 -25.31 20.51 57.20
CA ASP A 103 -25.90 20.85 58.51
C ASP A 103 -25.75 22.35 58.84
N GLY A 104 -25.66 23.21 57.81
CA GLY A 104 -25.66 24.67 57.98
C GLY A 104 -24.32 25.32 58.39
N GLY A 105 -23.17 24.73 58.05
CA GLY A 105 -21.86 25.39 58.20
C GLY A 105 -20.64 24.47 58.30
N LEU A 106 -20.55 23.42 57.50
CA LEU A 106 -19.53 22.36 57.64
C LEU A 106 -18.55 22.29 56.46
N TYR A 107 -17.26 22.19 56.77
CA TYR A 107 -16.16 22.01 55.80
C TYR A 107 -15.78 20.52 55.73
N TRP A 108 -16.08 19.83 54.63
CA TRP A 108 -15.43 18.54 54.35
C TRP A 108 -14.03 18.79 53.79
N ASN A 109 -13.04 18.13 54.37
CA ASN A 109 -11.67 18.14 53.91
C ASN A 109 -11.29 16.68 53.61
N ARG A 110 -11.39 16.29 52.32
CA ARG A 110 -10.91 15.01 51.80
C ARG A 110 -11.72 13.77 52.23
N THR A 111 -13.03 13.85 52.15
CA THR A 111 -13.94 12.73 52.46
C THR A 111 -14.05 11.75 51.29
N THR A 112 -14.17 10.45 51.55
CA THR A 112 -14.58 9.44 50.56
C THR A 112 -16.00 8.92 50.86
N VAL A 113 -16.88 8.82 49.88
CA VAL A 113 -18.23 8.25 50.03
C VAL A 113 -18.32 6.91 49.28
N VAL A 114 -18.74 5.84 49.96
CA VAL A 114 -18.89 4.49 49.39
C VAL A 114 -20.29 3.93 49.70
N ASN A 115 -21.12 3.75 48.68
CA ASN A 115 -22.41 3.07 48.79
C ASN A 115 -22.31 1.63 48.26
N ASN A 116 -22.48 0.64 49.14
CA ASN A 116 -22.66 -0.78 48.74
C ASN A 116 -24.11 -1.26 48.95
N GLY A 117 -24.98 -0.43 49.51
CA GLY A 117 -26.37 -0.74 49.86
C GLY A 117 -27.37 -0.01 48.97
N THR A 118 -28.52 0.35 49.53
CA THR A 118 -29.57 1.12 48.84
C THR A 118 -29.75 2.47 49.53
N ILE A 119 -29.74 3.56 48.77
CA ILE A 119 -30.01 4.92 49.26
C ILE A 119 -31.21 5.49 48.49
N MET A 120 -32.29 5.80 49.21
CA MET A 120 -33.52 6.37 48.68
C MET A 120 -33.87 7.68 49.37
N GLY A 121 -34.41 8.64 48.61
CA GLY A 121 -34.84 9.94 49.09
C GLY A 121 -35.45 10.81 47.98
N MET A 122 -35.95 12.01 48.29
CA MET A 122 -36.38 12.96 47.25
C MET A 122 -35.18 13.41 46.39
N THR A 123 -34.06 13.69 47.05
CA THR A 123 -32.74 13.89 46.45
C THR A 123 -31.77 12.99 47.25
N PRO A 124 -31.59 11.71 46.86
CA PRO A 124 -30.92 10.69 47.66
C PRO A 124 -29.55 11.10 48.21
N ILE A 125 -28.71 11.75 47.41
CA ILE A 125 -27.40 12.22 47.85
C ILE A 125 -27.21 13.68 47.44
N VAL A 126 -26.90 14.53 48.41
CA VAL A 126 -26.55 15.94 48.19
C VAL A 126 -25.22 16.25 48.88
N LEU A 127 -24.20 16.54 48.08
CA LEU A 127 -22.89 16.98 48.54
C LEU A 127 -22.67 18.42 48.06
N THR A 128 -22.73 19.37 48.99
CA THR A 128 -22.66 20.81 48.69
C THR A 128 -21.64 21.52 49.58
N GLY A 129 -20.85 22.43 49.00
CA GLY A 129 -19.79 23.17 49.70
C GLY A 129 -20.03 24.68 49.74
N ASP A 130 -19.27 25.38 50.58
CA ASP A 130 -19.05 26.82 50.41
C ASP A 130 -18.02 27.03 49.29
N VAL A 131 -18.26 28.02 48.41
CA VAL A 131 -17.46 28.34 47.23
C VAL A 131 -15.94 28.28 47.53
N GLY A 132 -15.26 27.26 46.98
CA GLY A 132 -13.80 27.12 47.02
C GLY A 132 -13.18 26.51 48.29
N ALA A 133 -13.97 25.93 49.20
CA ALA A 133 -13.46 25.44 50.49
C ALA A 133 -13.67 23.94 50.76
N MET A 134 -14.35 23.19 49.87
CA MET A 134 -14.69 21.78 50.10
C MET A 134 -14.00 20.82 49.13
N GLU A 135 -13.33 19.79 49.66
CA GLU A 135 -12.66 18.74 48.90
C GLU A 135 -13.27 17.35 49.17
N LEU A 136 -13.60 16.61 48.10
CA LEU A 136 -14.06 15.22 48.13
C LEU A 136 -13.00 14.31 47.50
N ASP A 137 -12.42 13.38 48.27
CA ASP A 137 -11.40 12.43 47.78
C ASP A 137 -11.99 11.36 46.83
N GLY A 138 -13.30 11.10 46.89
CA GLY A 138 -13.95 10.24 45.91
C GLY A 138 -15.38 9.86 46.27
N PHE A 139 -16.09 9.35 45.27
CA PHE A 139 -17.44 8.81 45.39
C PHE A 139 -17.52 7.46 44.70
N THR A 140 -18.09 6.44 45.35
CA THR A 140 -18.25 5.10 44.76
C THR A 140 -19.64 4.56 45.05
N ASN A 141 -20.39 4.24 44.00
CA ASN A 141 -21.65 3.51 44.08
C ASN A 141 -21.49 2.10 43.51
N ASN A 142 -21.59 1.10 44.37
CA ASN A 142 -21.68 -0.33 44.02
C ASN A 142 -23.09 -0.90 44.24
N GLY A 143 -23.99 -0.11 44.82
CA GLY A 143 -25.35 -0.51 45.16
C GLY A 143 -26.40 0.25 44.35
N THR A 144 -27.54 0.56 44.99
CA THR A 144 -28.65 1.28 44.36
C THR A 144 -28.78 2.67 44.96
N ILE A 145 -28.92 3.68 44.13
CA ILE A 145 -29.31 5.04 44.51
C ILE A 145 -30.57 5.38 43.71
N GLU A 146 -31.67 5.66 44.40
CA GLU A 146 -32.97 5.85 43.74
C GLU A 146 -33.71 7.03 44.33
N SER A 147 -34.05 8.02 43.50
CA SER A 147 -34.90 9.12 43.94
C SER A 147 -36.37 8.69 43.93
N TYR A 148 -37.15 9.17 44.89
CA TYR A 148 -38.58 8.93 44.93
C TYR A 148 -39.32 9.54 43.72
N ASN A 149 -40.13 8.71 43.06
CA ASN A 149 -41.11 9.14 42.09
C ASN A 149 -42.41 9.53 42.82
N THR A 150 -42.81 10.80 42.79
CA THR A 150 -44.07 11.20 43.44
C THR A 150 -45.26 10.68 42.63
N VAL A 151 -46.28 10.15 43.33
CA VAL A 151 -47.50 9.56 42.75
C VAL A 151 -48.41 10.65 42.16
N SER A 152 -47.93 11.40 41.17
CA SER A 152 -48.71 12.38 40.38
C SER A 152 -47.96 12.98 39.17
N GLY A 153 -46.79 12.49 38.79
CA GLY A 153 -46.10 12.98 37.58
C GLY A 153 -45.37 14.32 37.72
N ASN A 154 -44.94 14.70 38.93
CA ASN A 154 -43.93 15.74 39.13
C ASN A 154 -42.58 15.12 39.51
N PHE A 155 -41.52 15.65 38.90
CA PHE A 155 -40.12 15.21 38.96
C PHE A 155 -39.60 15.03 40.39
N GLY A 156 -38.97 13.88 40.67
CA GLY A 156 -38.09 13.70 41.83
C GLY A 156 -36.83 14.56 41.67
N GLY A 157 -36.02 14.70 42.71
CA GLY A 157 -34.75 15.42 42.63
C GLY A 157 -33.66 14.62 41.89
N ASN A 158 -32.47 15.21 41.82
CA ASN A 158 -31.28 14.51 41.34
C ASN A 158 -30.96 13.29 42.22
N ALA A 159 -30.42 12.21 41.66
CA ALA A 159 -30.00 11.08 42.48
C ALA A 159 -28.71 11.39 43.24
N VAL A 160 -27.72 11.98 42.57
CA VAL A 160 -26.46 12.44 43.17
C VAL A 160 -26.17 13.88 42.74
N THR A 161 -26.09 14.80 43.70
CA THR A 161 -25.76 16.21 43.46
C THR A 161 -24.39 16.57 44.03
N PHE A 162 -23.53 17.17 43.21
CA PHE A 162 -22.29 17.83 43.59
C PHE A 162 -22.39 19.33 43.31
N GLU A 163 -22.22 20.18 44.32
CA GLU A 163 -22.28 21.63 44.19
C GLU A 163 -21.16 22.34 44.98
N ASN A 164 -20.54 23.37 44.37
CA ASN A 164 -19.55 24.26 44.99
C ASN A 164 -18.38 23.53 45.66
N LEU A 165 -17.87 22.47 45.03
CA LEU A 165 -16.82 21.61 45.60
C LEU A 165 -15.77 21.16 44.58
N THR A 166 -14.64 20.69 45.08
CA THR A 166 -13.61 20.03 44.27
C THR A 166 -13.57 18.55 44.60
N VAL A 167 -13.90 17.70 43.63
CA VAL A 167 -13.60 16.26 43.70
C VAL A 167 -12.15 16.09 43.28
N THR A 168 -11.31 15.47 44.12
CA THR A 168 -9.89 15.22 43.83
C THR A 168 -9.64 13.81 43.30
N GLY A 169 -10.54 12.87 43.60
CA GLY A 169 -10.50 11.51 43.05
C GLY A 169 -11.66 11.19 42.11
N THR A 170 -12.06 9.92 42.06
CA THR A 170 -13.00 9.40 41.06
C THR A 170 -14.44 9.37 41.57
N ILE A 171 -15.39 9.75 40.71
CA ILE A 171 -16.80 9.44 40.84
C ILE A 171 -17.04 8.12 40.11
N SER A 172 -17.23 7.01 40.83
CA SER A 172 -17.37 5.67 40.26
C SER A 172 -18.78 5.13 40.47
N ASN A 173 -19.38 4.60 39.41
CA ASN A 173 -20.63 3.85 39.47
C ASN A 173 -20.46 2.47 38.84
N THR A 174 -20.58 1.42 39.64
CA THR A 174 -20.72 0.02 39.19
C THR A 174 -22.12 -0.55 39.45
N GLY A 175 -22.93 0.15 40.24
CA GLY A 175 -24.31 -0.20 40.56
C GLY A 175 -25.34 0.56 39.71
N THR A 176 -26.49 0.86 40.30
CA THR A 176 -27.61 1.54 39.64
C THR A 176 -27.86 2.90 40.29
N ILE A 177 -27.95 3.95 39.48
CA ILE A 177 -28.39 5.28 39.87
C ILE A 177 -29.65 5.61 39.05
N THR A 178 -30.74 5.95 39.71
CA THR A 178 -32.02 6.28 39.09
C THR A 178 -32.58 7.55 39.71
N ALA A 179 -32.75 8.59 38.88
CA ALA A 179 -33.22 9.89 39.33
C ALA A 179 -34.53 10.30 38.66
N GLY A 180 -35.31 11.12 39.37
CA GLY A 180 -36.51 11.80 38.91
C GLY A 180 -36.22 13.16 38.28
N TYR A 181 -34.95 13.56 38.21
CA TYR A 181 -34.43 14.64 37.37
C TYR A 181 -33.08 14.24 36.74
N ASP A 182 -31.92 14.65 37.29
CA ASP A 182 -30.59 14.22 36.78
C ASP A 182 -30.04 13.03 37.58
N GLY A 183 -29.50 12.02 36.89
CA GLY A 183 -28.83 10.88 37.53
C GLY A 183 -27.63 11.32 38.38
N VAL A 184 -26.65 11.95 37.73
CA VAL A 184 -25.54 12.64 38.37
C VAL A 184 -25.53 14.10 37.93
N HIS A 185 -25.66 15.01 38.89
CA HIS A 185 -25.63 16.45 38.65
C HIS A 185 -24.34 17.05 39.21
N ILE A 186 -23.54 17.67 38.33
CA ILE A 186 -22.31 18.41 38.68
C ILE A 186 -22.58 19.87 38.39
N GLY A 187 -22.94 20.61 39.44
CA GLY A 187 -23.44 21.98 39.35
C GLY A 187 -22.59 22.97 40.15
N SER A 188 -22.87 24.26 39.96
CA SER A 188 -22.39 25.36 40.81
C SER A 188 -20.87 25.37 41.04
N ASN A 189 -20.06 25.70 40.03
CA ASN A 189 -18.59 25.80 40.15
C ASN A 189 -17.89 24.54 40.70
N THR A 190 -18.46 23.36 40.45
CA THR A 190 -17.82 22.11 40.87
C THR A 190 -16.71 21.73 39.89
N THR A 191 -15.60 21.19 40.39
CA THR A 191 -14.57 20.56 39.56
C THR A 191 -14.43 19.08 39.90
N ALA A 192 -14.34 18.23 38.89
CA ALA A 192 -14.09 16.80 39.06
C ALA A 192 -13.16 16.27 37.95
N PRO A 193 -12.19 15.39 38.26
CA PRO A 193 -11.27 14.89 37.26
C PRO A 193 -11.85 13.73 36.45
N LEU A 194 -12.67 12.87 37.05
CA LEU A 194 -13.10 11.64 36.40
C LEU A 194 -14.43 11.11 36.97
N LEU A 195 -15.36 10.84 36.07
CA LEU A 195 -16.52 9.99 36.29
C LEU A 195 -16.34 8.68 35.52
N VAL A 196 -16.34 7.54 36.22
CA VAL A 196 -16.32 6.21 35.59
C VAL A 196 -17.66 5.51 35.82
N ASN A 197 -18.31 5.11 34.74
CA ASN A 197 -19.52 4.32 34.78
C ASN A 197 -19.28 2.92 34.19
N SER A 198 -19.57 1.88 34.96
CA SER A 198 -19.66 0.49 34.53
C SER A 198 -20.99 -0.16 34.94
N GLY A 199 -21.92 0.64 35.48
CA GLY A 199 -23.27 0.24 35.82
C GLY A 199 -24.30 1.04 35.02
N THR A 200 -25.42 1.37 35.64
CA THR A 200 -26.49 2.18 35.01
C THR A 200 -26.62 3.51 35.71
N ILE A 201 -26.65 4.60 34.95
CA ILE A 201 -27.03 5.94 35.40
C ILE A 201 -28.24 6.37 34.58
N PHE A 202 -29.37 6.57 35.23
CA PHE A 202 -30.62 7.02 34.62
C PHE A 202 -31.10 8.31 35.28
N GLY A 203 -31.51 9.28 34.48
CA GLY A 203 -32.26 10.45 34.93
C GLY A 203 -33.38 10.81 33.96
N THR A 204 -34.53 11.26 34.48
CA THR A 204 -35.64 11.69 33.61
C THR A 204 -35.33 12.98 32.83
N SER A 205 -34.33 13.75 33.25
CA SER A 205 -33.79 14.87 32.50
C SER A 205 -32.52 14.43 31.77
N SER A 206 -31.43 14.26 32.52
CA SER A 206 -30.16 13.75 31.99
C SER A 206 -29.60 12.60 32.81
N GLY A 207 -28.86 11.69 32.18
CA GLY A 207 -28.09 10.68 32.92
C GLY A 207 -26.98 11.35 33.73
N VAL A 208 -26.13 12.13 33.06
CA VAL A 208 -25.11 12.99 33.67
C VAL A 208 -25.31 14.42 33.18
N ASN A 209 -25.37 15.40 34.08
CA ASN A 209 -25.48 16.82 33.74
C ASN A 209 -24.30 17.61 34.33
N VAL A 210 -23.55 18.30 33.47
CA VAL A 210 -22.46 19.23 33.86
C VAL A 210 -22.92 20.65 33.59
N ASN A 211 -23.33 21.35 34.64
CA ASN A 211 -23.94 22.68 34.55
C ASN A 211 -23.07 23.74 35.24
N GLY A 212 -22.52 24.68 34.45
CA GLY A 212 -21.65 25.75 34.97
C GLY A 212 -20.46 25.25 35.80
N SER A 213 -19.93 24.08 35.44
CA SER A 213 -18.93 23.31 36.22
C SER A 213 -17.93 22.62 35.28
N GLN A 214 -16.86 22.03 35.82
CA GLN A 214 -15.83 21.37 35.03
C GLN A 214 -15.72 19.88 35.40
N LEU A 215 -15.73 19.01 34.39
CA LEU A 215 -15.43 17.59 34.51
C LEU A 215 -14.36 17.19 33.49
N ASP A 216 -13.17 16.77 33.92
CA ASP A 216 -12.10 16.52 32.95
C ASP A 216 -12.39 15.28 32.08
N GLU A 217 -12.99 14.22 32.63
CA GLU A 217 -13.33 13.01 31.87
C GLU A 217 -14.62 12.32 32.34
N ILE A 218 -15.46 11.90 31.39
CA ILE A 218 -16.46 10.84 31.56
C ILE A 218 -15.97 9.60 30.83
N ARG A 219 -15.82 8.49 31.55
CA ARG A 219 -15.52 7.18 30.99
C ARG A 219 -16.69 6.23 31.20
N ASN A 220 -17.39 5.91 30.11
CA ASN A 220 -18.47 4.92 30.13
C ASN A 220 -17.91 3.59 29.62
N GLU A 221 -17.65 2.64 30.52
CA GLU A 221 -17.05 1.34 30.18
C GLU A 221 -18.01 0.48 29.35
N ALA A 222 -17.51 -0.64 28.80
CA ALA A 222 -18.21 -1.44 27.80
C ALA A 222 -19.63 -1.91 28.18
N ILE A 223 -19.89 -2.14 29.46
CA ILE A 223 -21.20 -2.54 30.00
C ILE A 223 -21.99 -1.37 30.60
N GLY A 224 -21.39 -0.18 30.63
CA GLY A 224 -21.96 1.02 31.20
C GLY A 224 -23.10 1.58 30.35
N ILE A 225 -24.19 1.96 31.01
CA ILE A 225 -25.33 2.63 30.41
C ILE A 225 -25.50 3.99 31.09
N ILE A 226 -25.49 5.05 30.29
CA ILE A 226 -25.87 6.40 30.72
C ILE A 226 -27.11 6.80 29.92
N GLU A 227 -28.23 6.99 30.61
CA GLU A 227 -29.53 7.23 30.01
C GLU A 227 -30.19 8.50 30.57
N GLY A 228 -30.61 9.37 29.67
CA GLY A 228 -31.49 10.51 29.94
C GLY A 228 -32.87 10.30 29.33
N ASN A 229 -33.86 11.11 29.70
CA ASN A 229 -35.20 11.04 29.11
C ASN A 229 -35.70 12.37 28.49
N ASN A 230 -34.96 13.48 28.66
CA ASN A 230 -35.38 14.78 28.13
C ASN A 230 -34.24 15.60 27.51
N LEU A 231 -33.13 15.84 28.21
CA LEU A 231 -32.05 16.68 27.69
C LEU A 231 -31.00 15.82 26.97
N GLY A 232 -30.31 14.95 27.71
CA GLY A 232 -29.40 14.00 27.08
C GLY A 232 -28.92 12.89 27.99
N GLY A 233 -28.33 11.84 27.42
CA GLY A 233 -27.60 10.85 28.23
C GLY A 233 -26.51 11.55 29.01
N ILE A 234 -25.72 12.38 28.32
CA ILE A 234 -24.83 13.37 28.90
C ILE A 234 -25.27 14.76 28.43
N ALA A 235 -25.44 15.70 29.35
CA ALA A 235 -25.72 17.10 29.06
C ALA A 235 -24.62 18.01 29.59
N VAL A 236 -24.20 19.00 28.79
CA VAL A 236 -23.27 20.07 29.19
C VAL A 236 -23.91 21.40 28.88
N GLU A 237 -24.14 22.19 29.92
CA GLU A 237 -24.98 23.39 29.82
C GLU A 237 -24.42 24.57 30.64
N HIS A 238 -24.84 25.78 30.27
CA HIS A 238 -24.62 27.02 31.03
C HIS A 238 -23.14 27.29 31.41
N GLY A 239 -22.21 27.05 30.48
CA GLY A 239 -20.77 27.25 30.75
C GLY A 239 -20.07 26.02 31.33
N GLY A 240 -20.74 24.86 31.35
CA GLY A 240 -20.14 23.59 31.72
C GLY A 240 -19.02 23.19 30.76
N THR A 241 -17.99 22.51 31.27
CA THR A 241 -16.90 22.00 30.44
C THR A 241 -16.65 20.52 30.71
N ILE A 242 -16.50 19.75 29.63
CA ILE A 242 -16.00 18.38 29.67
C ILE A 242 -14.71 18.27 28.87
N GLY A 243 -13.65 17.72 29.45
CA GLY A 243 -12.40 17.48 28.73
C GLY A 243 -12.52 16.31 27.74
N LEU A 244 -13.00 15.16 28.19
CA LEU A 244 -13.14 13.96 27.38
C LEU A 244 -14.41 13.20 27.73
N VAL A 245 -15.17 12.79 26.72
CA VAL A 245 -16.16 11.72 26.82
C VAL A 245 -15.59 10.49 26.12
N ASP A 246 -15.17 9.47 26.90
CA ASP A 246 -14.68 8.18 26.43
C ASP A 246 -15.79 7.12 26.58
N ASN A 247 -16.54 6.88 25.50
CA ASN A 247 -17.63 5.92 25.48
C ASN A 247 -17.18 4.59 24.89
N ARG A 248 -17.29 3.53 25.69
CA ARG A 248 -17.17 2.12 25.29
C ARG A 248 -18.49 1.36 25.40
N GLY A 249 -19.46 1.92 26.11
CA GLY A 249 -20.78 1.32 26.38
C GLY A 249 -21.89 2.00 25.59
N THR A 250 -23.01 2.25 26.26
CA THR A 250 -24.19 2.91 25.69
C THR A 250 -24.45 4.25 26.37
N ILE A 251 -24.63 5.30 25.56
CA ILE A 251 -25.15 6.60 26.00
C ILE A 251 -26.41 6.90 25.19
N THR A 252 -27.51 7.25 25.87
CA THR A 252 -28.77 7.47 25.16
C THR A 252 -29.71 8.46 25.85
N SER A 253 -30.55 9.12 25.07
CA SER A 253 -31.75 9.83 25.51
C SER A 253 -32.69 9.99 24.33
N PRO A 254 -34.03 10.01 24.50
CA PRO A 254 -34.96 10.32 23.42
C PRO A 254 -34.66 11.65 22.71
N SER A 255 -34.07 12.64 23.38
CA SER A 255 -33.66 13.90 22.75
C SER A 255 -32.27 13.79 22.13
N ALA A 256 -31.20 13.76 22.92
CA ALA A 256 -29.85 13.59 22.39
C ALA A 256 -29.01 12.61 23.22
N GLY A 257 -28.27 11.69 22.59
CA GLY A 257 -27.33 10.84 23.31
C GLY A 257 -26.34 11.70 24.12
N ILE A 258 -25.71 12.66 23.46
CA ILE A 258 -24.92 13.72 24.10
C ILE A 258 -25.46 15.09 23.65
N ALA A 259 -25.74 15.97 24.60
CA ALA A 259 -26.22 17.33 24.37
C ALA A 259 -25.19 18.34 24.88
N ALA A 260 -24.66 19.20 24.00
CA ALA A 260 -23.91 20.40 24.38
C ALA A 260 -24.75 21.63 24.05
N ARG A 261 -25.12 22.42 25.05
CA ARG A 261 -26.09 23.50 24.88
C ARG A 261 -25.68 24.78 25.57
N PHE A 262 -26.12 25.90 25.00
CA PHE A 262 -25.89 27.27 25.47
C PHE A 262 -24.43 27.73 25.36
N SER A 263 -24.30 29.05 25.22
CA SER A 263 -23.01 29.70 25.08
C SER A 263 -22.11 29.45 26.28
N GLY A 264 -20.84 29.13 25.99
CA GLY A 264 -19.81 28.82 26.98
C GLY A 264 -19.71 27.35 27.35
N SER A 265 -20.67 26.50 26.95
CA SER A 265 -20.57 25.05 27.15
C SER A 265 -19.57 24.44 26.17
N VAL A 266 -18.63 23.65 26.68
CA VAL A 266 -17.53 23.08 25.86
C VAL A 266 -17.34 21.59 26.15
N ILE A 267 -17.30 20.77 25.11
CA ILE A 267 -16.73 19.42 25.17
C ILE A 267 -15.46 19.40 24.32
N THR A 268 -14.30 19.18 24.95
CA THR A 268 -13.04 19.18 24.20
C THR A 268 -12.95 17.97 23.27
N LYS A 269 -13.30 16.76 23.73
CA LYS A 269 -13.27 15.60 22.85
C LYS A 269 -14.35 14.58 23.17
N ILE A 270 -14.97 14.02 22.13
CA ILE A 270 -15.84 12.84 22.24
C ILE A 270 -15.15 11.68 21.50
N VAL A 271 -15.01 10.54 22.18
CA VAL A 271 -14.53 9.29 21.61
C VAL A 271 -15.63 8.25 21.78
N ASN A 272 -16.13 7.72 20.67
CA ASN A 272 -17.05 6.59 20.64
C ASN A 272 -16.30 5.36 20.11
N ALA A 273 -15.88 4.48 21.03
CA ALA A 273 -15.05 3.33 20.71
C ALA A 273 -15.79 2.29 19.85
N GLU A 274 -15.04 1.33 19.30
CA GLU A 274 -15.62 0.22 18.55
C GLU A 274 -16.68 -0.53 19.39
N ASN A 275 -17.84 -0.82 18.78
CA ASN A 275 -19.03 -1.43 19.41
C ASN A 275 -19.78 -0.55 20.43
N ALA A 276 -19.29 0.66 20.73
CA ALA A 276 -20.00 1.60 21.57
C ALA A 276 -21.14 2.28 20.80
N ARG A 277 -22.19 2.71 21.51
CA ARG A 277 -23.38 3.31 20.93
C ARG A 277 -23.72 4.63 21.59
N ILE A 278 -24.03 5.63 20.78
CA ILE A 278 -24.60 6.92 21.20
C ILE A 278 -25.86 7.14 20.37
N PHE A 279 -27.04 7.27 21.02
CA PHE A 279 -28.28 7.43 20.26
C PHE A 279 -29.39 8.24 20.94
N GLY A 280 -30.20 8.91 20.10
CA GLY A 280 -31.36 9.74 20.47
C GLY A 280 -32.08 10.29 19.24
N SER A 281 -32.92 11.32 19.34
CA SER A 281 -33.32 12.10 18.15
C SER A 281 -32.09 12.70 17.47
N ALA A 282 -31.15 13.24 18.26
CA ALA A 282 -29.77 13.42 17.84
C ALA A 282 -28.87 12.37 18.51
N GLY A 283 -27.95 11.73 17.78
CA GLY A 283 -26.88 10.99 18.44
C GLY A 283 -26.04 11.94 19.29
N ILE A 284 -25.53 13.00 18.67
CA ILE A 284 -24.86 14.13 19.33
C ILE A 284 -25.51 15.43 18.84
N GLY A 285 -26.05 16.23 19.76
CA GLY A 285 -26.62 17.56 19.49
C GLY A 285 -25.76 18.68 20.06
N ILE A 286 -25.49 19.70 19.26
CA ILE A 286 -24.66 20.86 19.64
C ILE A 286 -25.41 22.14 19.25
N ASP A 287 -25.89 22.87 20.26
CA ASP A 287 -26.86 23.93 20.07
C ASP A 287 -26.49 25.22 20.82
N ASP A 288 -27.10 26.34 20.42
CA ASP A 288 -27.05 27.63 21.13
C ASP A 288 -25.62 28.13 21.39
N SER A 289 -24.76 28.11 20.36
CA SER A 289 -23.34 28.48 20.44
C SER A 289 -22.47 27.60 21.36
N ALA A 290 -22.92 26.40 21.72
CA ALA A 290 -22.06 25.42 22.38
C ALA A 290 -20.95 24.93 21.43
N VAL A 291 -19.85 24.44 22.01
CA VAL A 291 -18.67 24.02 21.27
C VAL A 291 -18.30 22.59 21.61
N VAL A 292 -18.18 21.75 20.59
CA VAL A 292 -17.37 20.54 20.63
C VAL A 292 -16.09 20.82 19.85
N ILE A 293 -14.93 20.35 20.31
CA ILE A 293 -13.69 20.52 19.54
C ILE A 293 -13.53 19.34 18.58
N ASP A 294 -13.30 18.13 19.09
CA ASP A 294 -13.10 16.93 18.26
C ASP A 294 -14.09 15.81 18.56
N ILE A 295 -14.47 15.06 17.51
CA ILE A 295 -15.26 13.83 17.61
C ILE A 295 -14.50 12.71 16.87
N GLU A 296 -14.24 11.61 17.56
CA GLU A 296 -13.70 10.38 16.98
C GLU A 296 -14.70 9.25 17.15
N ASN A 297 -15.24 8.75 16.04
CA ASN A 297 -16.20 7.66 16.03
C ASN A 297 -15.61 6.41 15.38
N ALA A 298 -15.51 5.33 16.16
CA ALA A 298 -15.24 3.97 15.69
C ALA A 298 -16.43 3.02 15.95
N GLY A 299 -17.42 3.45 16.74
CA GLY A 299 -18.67 2.75 17.03
C GLY A 299 -19.85 3.27 16.21
N THR A 300 -21.04 3.28 16.81
CA THR A 300 -22.27 3.77 16.17
C THR A 300 -22.79 5.03 16.86
N ILE A 301 -23.05 6.06 16.06
CA ILE A 301 -23.80 7.25 16.46
C ILE A 301 -25.06 7.29 15.59
N GLU A 302 -26.24 7.28 16.21
CA GLU A 302 -27.49 7.18 15.46
C GLU A 302 -28.63 8.04 16.02
N GLY A 303 -29.53 8.48 15.14
CA GLY A 303 -30.76 9.18 15.52
C GLY A 303 -31.65 9.52 14.34
N GLU A 304 -32.57 10.47 14.53
CA GLU A 304 -33.16 11.22 13.40
C GLU A 304 -32.05 11.96 12.65
N VAL A 305 -31.13 12.54 13.43
CA VAL A 305 -29.80 12.97 13.00
C VAL A 305 -28.70 12.23 13.74
N GLY A 306 -27.64 11.83 13.04
CA GLY A 306 -26.48 11.25 13.71
C GLY A 306 -25.74 12.30 14.54
N VAL A 307 -25.28 13.37 13.88
CA VAL A 307 -24.66 14.54 14.53
C VAL A 307 -25.35 15.81 14.03
N GLY A 308 -25.95 16.56 14.96
CA GLY A 308 -26.69 17.80 14.68
C GLY A 308 -25.98 19.04 15.25
N LEU A 309 -25.83 20.08 14.44
CA LEU A 309 -25.34 21.41 14.86
C LEU A 309 -26.39 22.46 14.51
N GLN A 310 -26.98 23.10 15.52
CA GLN A 310 -28.07 24.08 15.34
C GLN A 310 -27.76 25.36 16.11
N TRP A 311 -28.41 26.47 15.73
CA TRP A 311 -28.31 27.77 16.41
C TRP A 311 -26.88 28.16 16.81
N TYR A 312 -26.00 28.29 15.82
CA TYR A 312 -24.56 28.61 16.01
C TYR A 312 -23.72 27.55 16.72
N GLY A 313 -24.22 26.32 16.94
CA GLY A 313 -23.45 25.21 17.47
C GLY A 313 -22.21 24.88 16.63
N GLN A 314 -21.12 24.49 17.29
CA GLN A 314 -19.81 24.38 16.61
C GLN A 314 -19.08 23.08 16.88
N ILE A 315 -18.50 22.52 15.83
CA ILE A 315 -17.36 21.60 15.88
C ILE A 315 -16.13 22.37 15.38
N THR A 316 -15.29 22.84 16.30
CA THR A 316 -14.15 23.71 15.96
C THR A 316 -12.92 22.96 15.47
N GLY A 317 -12.82 21.66 15.77
CA GLY A 317 -11.77 20.74 15.34
C GLY A 317 -12.24 19.84 14.19
N THR A 318 -12.10 18.53 14.35
CA THR A 318 -12.42 17.55 13.31
C THR A 318 -13.43 16.52 13.80
N LEU A 319 -14.43 16.24 12.97
CA LEU A 319 -15.23 15.02 13.09
C LEU A 319 -14.56 13.93 12.25
N THR A 320 -14.04 12.91 12.91
CA THR A 320 -13.40 11.73 12.29
C THR A 320 -14.29 10.51 12.48
N ASN A 321 -14.89 10.03 11.40
CA ASN A 321 -15.58 8.75 11.35
C ASN A 321 -14.61 7.68 10.83
N GLN A 322 -14.05 6.88 11.72
CA GLN A 322 -13.03 5.87 11.40
C GLN A 322 -13.61 4.74 10.54
N SER A 323 -12.75 3.88 9.99
CA SER A 323 -13.17 2.78 9.08
C SER A 323 -14.28 1.85 9.61
N THR A 324 -14.40 1.65 10.93
CA THR A 324 -15.48 0.87 11.56
C THR A 324 -16.67 1.73 12.00
N GLY A 325 -16.50 3.05 12.00
CA GLY A 325 -17.46 4.01 12.49
C GLY A 325 -18.69 4.11 11.58
N VAL A 326 -19.85 4.16 12.22
CA VAL A 326 -21.14 4.43 11.60
C VAL A 326 -21.75 5.67 12.22
N ILE A 327 -22.08 6.65 11.39
CA ILE A 327 -22.93 7.79 11.75
C ILE A 327 -24.19 7.67 10.90
N SER A 328 -25.35 7.50 11.52
CA SER A 328 -26.61 7.25 10.81
C SER A 328 -27.72 8.18 11.28
N GLY A 329 -28.48 8.75 10.35
CA GLY A 329 -29.72 9.48 10.62
C GLY A 329 -30.89 8.97 9.81
N ASP A 330 -32.11 9.11 10.33
CA ASP A 330 -33.31 8.96 9.50
C ASP A 330 -33.44 10.11 8.50
N GLU A 331 -33.18 11.35 8.92
CA GLU A 331 -33.13 12.50 8.03
C GLU A 331 -31.72 12.67 7.47
N ALA A 332 -30.73 12.91 8.33
CA ALA A 332 -29.34 13.07 7.90
C ALA A 332 -28.30 12.45 8.83
N GLY A 333 -27.23 11.89 8.25
CA GLY A 333 -26.10 11.38 9.05
C GLY A 333 -25.43 12.51 9.83
N ILE A 334 -25.12 13.60 9.14
CA ILE A 334 -24.67 14.86 9.74
C ILE A 334 -25.60 15.96 9.24
N TRP A 335 -26.13 16.77 10.16
CA TRP A 335 -27.01 17.90 9.87
C TRP A 335 -26.43 19.16 10.49
N ILE A 336 -26.23 20.20 9.67
CA ILE A 336 -25.80 21.51 10.13
C ILE A 336 -26.77 22.57 9.63
N GLU A 337 -27.35 23.35 10.55
CA GLU A 337 -28.31 24.40 10.21
C GLU A 337 -28.20 25.62 11.11
N THR A 338 -28.97 26.66 10.77
CA THR A 338 -29.08 27.91 11.52
C THR A 338 -27.72 28.44 11.99
N GLU A 339 -26.84 28.69 11.02
CA GLU A 339 -25.47 29.17 11.18
C GLU A 339 -24.52 28.24 11.99
N GLY A 340 -24.84 26.96 12.10
CA GLY A 340 -23.97 25.92 12.64
C GLY A 340 -22.63 25.82 11.87
N ARG A 341 -21.57 25.43 12.57
CA ARG A 341 -20.21 25.43 12.00
C ARG A 341 -19.44 24.17 12.31
N ILE A 342 -18.89 23.55 11.28
CA ILE A 342 -17.88 22.50 11.42
C ILE A 342 -16.59 22.94 10.75
N ASN A 343 -15.46 22.64 11.37
CA ASN A 343 -14.17 22.90 10.73
C ASN A 343 -13.86 21.81 9.69
N ALA A 344 -13.65 20.55 10.07
CA ALA A 344 -13.35 19.48 9.12
C ALA A 344 -14.17 18.20 9.35
N ILE A 345 -14.49 17.50 8.26
CA ILE A 345 -15.04 16.13 8.27
C ILE A 345 -14.05 15.19 7.60
N ILE A 346 -13.68 14.11 8.29
CA ILE A 346 -12.92 12.98 7.75
C ILE A 346 -13.78 11.73 7.87
N ASN A 347 -14.13 11.12 6.74
CA ASN A 347 -14.90 9.89 6.70
C ASN A 347 -14.11 8.75 6.07
N GLU A 348 -13.74 7.77 6.90
CA GLU A 348 -13.17 6.48 6.49
C GLU A 348 -14.19 5.34 6.60
N GLY A 349 -15.24 5.53 7.41
CA GLY A 349 -16.34 4.58 7.64
C GLY A 349 -17.59 4.87 6.83
N LEU A 350 -18.76 4.70 7.46
CA LEU A 350 -20.07 5.00 6.88
C LEU A 350 -20.71 6.23 7.54
N ILE A 351 -21.03 7.24 6.72
CA ILE A 351 -21.99 8.30 7.08
C ILE A 351 -23.24 8.07 6.23
N LYS A 352 -24.40 7.97 6.88
CA LYS A 352 -25.65 7.60 6.24
C LYS A 352 -26.80 8.48 6.72
N GLY A 353 -27.58 9.05 5.81
CA GLY A 353 -28.97 9.43 6.08
C GLY A 353 -29.93 8.58 5.27
N ASN A 354 -31.18 8.39 5.73
CA ASN A 354 -32.19 7.83 4.81
C ASN A 354 -32.60 8.87 3.77
N ASN A 355 -32.55 10.17 4.09
CA ASN A 355 -32.73 11.26 3.13
C ASN A 355 -31.38 11.80 2.61
N ILE A 356 -30.53 12.37 3.49
CA ILE A 356 -29.29 13.04 3.08
C ILE A 356 -28.09 12.52 3.87
N GLY A 357 -26.96 12.22 3.23
CA GLY A 357 -25.78 11.74 3.96
C GLY A 357 -25.19 12.82 4.89
N ILE A 358 -24.81 13.95 4.30
CA ILE A 358 -24.36 15.17 4.99
C ILE A 358 -25.20 16.33 4.48
N ASP A 359 -25.92 16.99 5.37
CA ASP A 359 -26.78 18.12 5.08
C ASP A 359 -26.25 19.39 5.73
N GLY A 360 -26.20 20.47 4.95
CA GLY A 360 -25.80 21.79 5.40
C GLY A 360 -26.73 22.84 4.81
N HIS A 361 -27.54 23.48 5.65
CA HIS A 361 -28.46 24.53 5.24
C HIS A 361 -28.48 25.72 6.20
N GLU A 362 -29.31 26.73 5.91
CA GLU A 362 -29.53 27.92 6.73
C GLU A 362 -28.23 28.58 7.22
N GLY A 363 -27.28 28.81 6.31
CA GLY A 363 -26.00 29.46 6.62
C GLY A 363 -24.96 28.57 7.28
N ALA A 364 -25.09 27.23 7.19
CA ALA A 364 -24.08 26.29 7.65
C ALA A 364 -22.68 26.57 7.05
N VAL A 365 -21.63 26.33 7.84
CA VAL A 365 -20.24 26.55 7.40
C VAL A 365 -19.36 25.34 7.63
N PHE A 366 -18.70 24.86 6.57
CA PHE A 366 -17.67 23.83 6.60
C PHE A 366 -16.31 24.48 6.29
N SER A 367 -15.47 24.69 7.30
CA SER A 367 -14.33 25.63 7.17
C SER A 367 -13.11 25.06 6.45
N ALA A 368 -12.85 23.77 6.59
CA ALA A 368 -11.72 23.03 6.01
C ALA A 368 -12.16 21.85 5.12
N GLY A 369 -13.44 21.80 4.77
CA GLY A 369 -13.99 20.87 3.79
C GLY A 369 -14.30 19.47 4.32
N ILE A 370 -14.54 18.57 3.36
CA ILE A 370 -14.97 17.18 3.59
C ILE A 370 -13.98 16.25 2.88
N ASN A 371 -13.38 15.31 3.61
CA ASN A 371 -12.50 14.28 3.06
C ASN A 371 -13.15 12.90 3.23
N ASN A 372 -13.48 12.26 2.11
CA ASN A 372 -14.14 10.95 2.08
C ASN A 372 -13.24 9.88 1.45
N SER A 373 -12.83 8.90 2.24
CA SER A 373 -12.23 7.63 1.80
C SER A 373 -13.14 6.43 2.09
N GLY A 374 -14.19 6.62 2.90
CA GLY A 374 -15.24 5.65 3.17
C GLY A 374 -16.47 5.81 2.26
N THR A 375 -17.66 5.70 2.84
CA THR A 375 -18.95 5.88 2.15
C THR A 375 -19.77 6.97 2.80
N ILE A 376 -20.28 7.90 1.98
CA ILE A 376 -21.33 8.85 2.35
C ILE A 376 -22.57 8.50 1.51
N TYR A 377 -23.70 8.28 2.17
CA TYR A 377 -24.94 7.83 1.52
C TYR A 377 -26.16 8.64 1.97
N GLY A 378 -27.00 9.03 1.01
CA GLY A 378 -28.38 9.48 1.28
C GLY A 378 -29.38 8.97 0.25
N GLY A 379 -30.65 8.83 0.62
CA GLY A 379 -31.70 8.42 -0.32
C GLY A 379 -32.00 9.47 -1.39
N HIS A 380 -31.91 10.75 -1.06
CA HIS A 380 -32.03 11.89 -1.97
C HIS A 380 -30.65 12.36 -2.44
N ALA A 381 -29.81 12.81 -1.50
CA ALA A 381 -28.49 13.35 -1.77
C ALA A 381 -27.40 12.72 -0.89
N GLY A 382 -26.23 12.42 -1.46
CA GLY A 382 -25.07 12.03 -0.65
C GLY A 382 -24.60 13.20 0.21
N ILE A 383 -24.39 14.36 -0.41
CA ILE A 383 -24.07 15.63 0.24
C ILE A 383 -24.99 16.71 -0.33
N GLU A 384 -25.66 17.47 0.55
CA GLU A 384 -26.47 18.62 0.20
C GLU A 384 -25.95 19.89 0.90
N ILE A 385 -25.81 20.97 0.14
CA ILE A 385 -25.38 22.29 0.60
C ILE A 385 -26.40 23.32 0.10
N ALA A 386 -27.31 23.73 0.98
CA ALA A 386 -28.48 24.54 0.66
C ALA A 386 -28.56 25.85 1.48
N ASP A 387 -29.49 26.75 1.11
CA ASP A 387 -29.90 27.91 1.90
C ASP A 387 -28.75 28.72 2.52
N TYR A 388 -27.87 29.28 1.67
CA TYR A 388 -26.70 30.08 2.04
C TYR A 388 -25.57 29.33 2.74
N ALA A 389 -25.57 27.99 2.73
CA ALA A 389 -24.48 27.21 3.28
C ALA A 389 -23.19 27.33 2.45
N THR A 390 -22.04 27.16 3.12
CA THR A 390 -20.72 27.35 2.52
C THR A 390 -19.76 26.24 2.91
N VAL A 391 -19.12 25.64 1.90
CA VAL A 391 -17.99 24.73 2.08
C VAL A 391 -16.72 25.41 1.59
N THR A 392 -15.88 25.82 2.53
CA THR A 392 -14.52 26.30 2.24
C THR A 392 -13.53 25.16 2.43
N GLY A 393 -12.62 24.96 1.47
CA GLY A 393 -11.67 23.85 1.49
C GLY A 393 -12.04 22.67 0.60
N GLY A 394 -13.27 22.63 0.08
CA GLY A 394 -13.74 21.70 -0.94
C GLY A 394 -14.10 20.31 -0.44
N ILE A 395 -14.48 19.46 -1.38
CA ILE A 395 -14.77 18.04 -1.13
C ILE A 395 -13.64 17.23 -1.78
N THR A 396 -12.92 16.42 -1.01
CA THR A 396 -11.96 15.44 -1.53
C THR A 396 -12.55 14.05 -1.43
N ASN A 397 -12.67 13.33 -2.55
CA ASN A 397 -13.26 12.00 -2.58
C ASN A 397 -12.31 10.95 -3.18
N SER A 398 -11.96 9.95 -2.36
CA SER A 398 -11.29 8.70 -2.76
C SER A 398 -12.14 7.45 -2.53
N GLY A 399 -13.25 7.59 -1.79
CA GLY A 399 -14.26 6.56 -1.55
C GLY A 399 -15.53 6.77 -2.38
N THR A 400 -16.69 6.45 -1.80
CA THR A 400 -18.00 6.58 -2.46
C THR A 400 -18.83 7.71 -1.85
N ILE A 401 -19.40 8.55 -2.71
CA ILE A 401 -20.51 9.45 -2.35
C ILE A 401 -21.70 9.04 -3.21
N GLU A 402 -22.79 8.67 -2.57
CA GLU A 402 -23.97 8.11 -3.23
C GLU A 402 -25.25 8.80 -2.77
N GLY A 403 -26.04 9.27 -3.74
CA GLY A 403 -27.41 9.70 -3.53
C GLY A 403 -28.35 9.18 -4.61
N GLY A 404 -29.61 8.97 -4.25
CA GLY A 404 -30.62 8.46 -5.20
C GLY A 404 -30.87 9.41 -6.38
N ASN A 405 -30.80 10.72 -6.12
CA ASN A 405 -30.88 11.76 -7.16
C ASN A 405 -29.52 12.46 -7.34
N TYR A 406 -28.88 12.88 -6.26
CA TYR A 406 -27.64 13.65 -6.31
C TYR A 406 -26.52 13.00 -5.50
N ALA A 407 -25.35 12.77 -6.09
CA ALA A 407 -24.16 12.51 -5.27
C ALA A 407 -23.83 13.77 -4.45
N ILE A 408 -23.85 14.93 -5.11
CA ILE A 408 -23.58 16.24 -4.52
C ILE A 408 -24.58 17.24 -5.10
N HIS A 409 -25.33 17.93 -4.23
CA HIS A 409 -26.28 18.97 -4.59
C HIS A 409 -25.91 20.28 -3.88
N VAL A 410 -25.73 21.35 -4.63
CA VAL A 410 -25.43 22.69 -4.10
C VAL A 410 -26.43 23.68 -4.71
N THR A 411 -27.25 24.30 -3.87
CA THR A 411 -28.25 25.28 -4.33
C THR A 411 -27.59 26.56 -4.84
N SER A 412 -28.31 27.33 -5.66
CA SER A 412 -27.75 28.51 -6.36
C SER A 412 -27.30 29.65 -5.45
N ASP A 413 -27.77 29.69 -4.20
CA ASP A 413 -27.43 30.67 -3.18
C ASP A 413 -26.35 30.17 -2.19
N SER A 414 -25.90 28.93 -2.37
CA SER A 414 -24.87 28.28 -1.57
C SER A 414 -23.53 28.23 -2.31
N ALA A 415 -22.46 27.91 -1.59
CA ALA A 415 -21.10 27.92 -2.16
C ALA A 415 -20.30 26.64 -1.87
N LEU A 416 -19.73 26.09 -2.92
CA LEU A 416 -18.69 25.06 -2.90
C LEU A 416 -17.58 25.49 -3.87
N ASP A 417 -16.33 25.51 -3.42
CA ASP A 417 -15.20 25.94 -4.25
C ASP A 417 -14.77 24.87 -5.27
N ARG A 418 -14.63 23.61 -4.83
CA ARG A 418 -14.17 22.50 -5.67
C ARG A 418 -14.54 21.12 -5.15
N VAL A 419 -14.52 20.15 -6.08
CA VAL A 419 -14.54 18.71 -5.79
C VAL A 419 -13.27 18.07 -6.37
N ASP A 420 -12.41 17.53 -5.52
CA ASP A 420 -11.18 16.85 -5.90
C ASP A 420 -11.37 15.32 -5.85
N ILE A 421 -11.31 14.68 -7.01
CA ILE A 421 -11.38 13.21 -7.16
C ILE A 421 -9.96 12.64 -7.09
N THR A 422 -9.71 11.76 -6.12
CA THR A 422 -8.38 11.18 -5.86
C THR A 422 -8.43 9.65 -5.82
N GLY A 423 -7.29 9.01 -6.06
CA GLY A 423 -7.20 7.54 -6.05
C GLY A 423 -7.96 6.86 -7.20
N VAL A 424 -8.04 5.53 -7.14
CA VAL A 424 -8.59 4.71 -8.25
C VAL A 424 -9.94 4.06 -7.92
N GLN A 425 -10.48 4.34 -6.74
CA GLN A 425 -11.75 3.77 -6.23
C GLN A 425 -12.85 4.82 -6.06
N SER A 426 -12.54 6.09 -6.35
CA SER A 426 -13.48 7.20 -6.19
C SER A 426 -14.72 6.99 -7.04
N SER A 427 -15.90 7.12 -6.41
CA SER A 427 -17.20 6.98 -7.07
C SER A 427 -18.15 8.06 -6.60
N LEU A 428 -18.83 8.70 -7.56
CA LEU A 428 -19.92 9.64 -7.34
C LEU A 428 -21.15 9.04 -8.03
N LYS A 429 -22.14 8.59 -7.27
CA LYS A 429 -23.35 7.96 -7.79
C LYS A 429 -24.56 8.84 -7.51
N GLY A 430 -25.33 9.14 -8.54
CA GLY A 430 -26.26 10.27 -8.55
C GLY A 430 -25.62 11.49 -9.22
N ASP A 431 -26.46 12.45 -9.59
CA ASP A 431 -26.02 13.65 -10.31
C ASP A 431 -25.14 14.54 -9.42
N VAL A 432 -24.28 15.33 -10.05
CA VAL A 432 -23.48 16.35 -9.37
C VAL A 432 -23.94 17.71 -9.85
N ASP A 433 -24.73 18.41 -9.02
CA ASP A 433 -25.13 19.80 -9.28
C ASP A 433 -24.36 20.74 -8.34
N ALA A 434 -23.29 21.33 -8.87
CA ALA A 434 -22.43 22.25 -8.16
C ALA A 434 -21.92 23.31 -9.15
N SER A 435 -22.87 24.06 -9.72
CA SER A 435 -22.64 24.95 -10.89
C SER A 435 -21.52 26.00 -10.73
N MET A 436 -21.13 26.29 -9.48
CA MET A 436 -20.07 27.24 -9.14
C MET A 436 -18.74 26.57 -8.73
N ALA A 437 -18.71 25.25 -8.58
CA ALA A 437 -17.54 24.48 -8.14
C ALA A 437 -16.72 23.94 -9.31
N ASP A 438 -15.40 23.92 -9.13
CA ASP A 438 -14.48 23.26 -10.07
C ASP A 438 -14.34 21.77 -9.71
N VAL A 439 -14.55 20.85 -10.65
CA VAL A 439 -14.30 19.40 -10.44
C VAL A 439 -12.94 19.03 -11.01
N ASN A 440 -12.10 18.38 -10.21
CA ASN A 440 -10.73 18.02 -10.59
C ASN A 440 -10.49 16.53 -10.42
N VAL A 441 -10.20 15.82 -11.51
CA VAL A 441 -9.64 14.46 -11.46
C VAL A 441 -8.13 14.61 -11.28
N LYS A 442 -7.65 14.32 -10.07
CA LYS A 442 -6.27 14.61 -9.65
C LYS A 442 -5.27 13.64 -10.27
N SER A 443 -3.99 14.04 -10.32
CA SER A 443 -2.92 13.18 -10.82
C SER A 443 -2.90 11.78 -10.18
N ASN A 444 -2.72 10.72 -10.98
CA ASN A 444 -2.81 9.31 -10.61
C ASN A 444 -4.21 8.81 -10.20
N ALA A 445 -5.25 9.66 -10.29
CA ALA A 445 -6.62 9.23 -10.08
C ALA A 445 -7.20 8.58 -11.34
N LYS A 446 -8.13 7.65 -11.13
CA LYS A 446 -8.98 7.09 -12.17
C LYS A 446 -10.43 7.36 -11.83
N PHE A 447 -11.19 7.91 -12.76
CA PHE A 447 -12.59 8.22 -12.56
C PHE A 447 -13.44 7.78 -13.74
N ILE A 448 -14.64 7.26 -13.45
CA ILE A 448 -15.63 6.87 -14.45
C ILE A 448 -16.87 7.70 -14.17
N THR A 449 -17.35 8.45 -15.15
CA THR A 449 -18.63 9.17 -14.98
C THR A 449 -19.78 8.18 -15.04
N THR A 450 -20.65 8.16 -14.03
CA THR A 450 -21.86 7.32 -14.03
C THR A 450 -23.12 8.14 -14.28
N ASN A 451 -23.15 9.37 -13.79
CA ASN A 451 -24.30 10.27 -13.82
C ASN A 451 -23.91 11.68 -14.31
N ALA A 452 -24.91 12.54 -14.50
CA ALA A 452 -24.72 13.86 -15.09
C ALA A 452 -24.04 14.84 -14.11
N PHE A 453 -23.36 15.84 -14.69
CA PHE A 453 -22.69 16.91 -13.95
C PHE A 453 -23.17 18.28 -14.43
N ASN A 454 -23.35 19.22 -13.50
CA ASN A 454 -23.51 20.64 -13.75
C ASN A 454 -22.54 21.42 -12.86
N VAL A 455 -21.41 21.84 -13.43
CA VAL A 455 -20.28 22.38 -12.67
C VAL A 455 -19.66 23.58 -13.36
N LYS A 456 -18.81 24.32 -12.65
CA LYS A 456 -18.14 25.49 -13.23
C LYS A 456 -17.11 25.06 -14.27
N SER A 457 -16.16 24.22 -13.87
CA SER A 457 -15.20 23.60 -14.78
C SER A 457 -14.99 22.13 -14.44
N PHE A 458 -14.55 21.35 -15.41
CA PHE A 458 -14.18 19.95 -15.21
C PHE A 458 -12.75 19.73 -15.73
N ASN A 459 -11.83 19.42 -14.82
CA ASN A 459 -10.40 19.39 -15.09
C ASN A 459 -9.86 17.98 -14.90
N VAL A 460 -9.20 17.44 -15.93
CA VAL A 460 -8.45 16.17 -15.85
C VAL A 460 -6.97 16.52 -15.77
N GLU A 461 -6.33 16.31 -14.63
CA GLU A 461 -4.92 16.66 -14.42
C GLU A 461 -3.96 15.75 -15.17
N SER A 462 -2.70 16.18 -15.33
CA SER A 462 -1.66 15.33 -15.91
C SER A 462 -1.44 14.07 -15.07
N GLY A 463 -1.40 12.92 -15.75
CA GLY A 463 -1.33 11.60 -15.12
C GLY A 463 -2.66 11.08 -14.56
N ALA A 464 -3.77 11.82 -14.71
CA ALA A 464 -5.11 11.36 -14.38
C ALA A 464 -5.79 10.67 -15.56
N GLU A 465 -6.74 9.79 -15.27
CA GLU A 465 -7.52 9.03 -16.25
C GLU A 465 -9.03 9.24 -16.00
N LEU A 466 -9.75 9.74 -17.00
CA LEU A 466 -11.20 9.86 -16.99
C LEU A 466 -11.81 8.96 -18.05
N THR A 467 -12.70 8.05 -17.68
CA THR A 467 -13.59 7.37 -18.63
C THR A 467 -14.92 8.12 -18.69
N LEU A 468 -15.20 8.71 -19.85
CA LEU A 468 -16.49 9.33 -20.13
C LEU A 468 -17.49 8.28 -20.61
N THR A 469 -18.63 8.23 -19.93
CA THR A 469 -19.81 7.48 -20.37
C THR A 469 -20.87 8.44 -20.92
N ASN A 470 -22.08 7.92 -21.17
CA ASN A 470 -23.24 8.76 -21.47
C ASN A 470 -23.62 9.71 -20.31
N ALA A 471 -23.18 9.40 -19.08
CA ALA A 471 -23.44 10.17 -17.87
C ALA A 471 -24.92 10.59 -17.78
N GLU A 472 -25.79 9.59 -17.60
CA GLU A 472 -27.24 9.81 -17.60
C GLU A 472 -27.68 10.56 -16.35
N HIS A 473 -28.52 11.57 -16.54
CA HIS A 473 -29.15 12.25 -15.42
C HIS A 473 -30.10 11.31 -14.68
N THR A 474 -30.25 11.53 -13.39
CA THR A 474 -31.27 10.83 -12.59
C THR A 474 -32.66 11.41 -12.84
N GLN A 475 -33.73 10.63 -12.63
CA GLN A 475 -35.10 11.05 -12.97
C GLN A 475 -35.55 12.33 -12.27
N ASN A 476 -35.10 12.56 -11.03
CA ASN A 476 -35.46 13.73 -10.23
C ASN A 476 -34.25 14.62 -9.92
N GLY A 477 -33.17 14.48 -10.71
CA GLY A 477 -31.95 15.27 -10.56
C GLY A 477 -31.80 16.33 -11.63
N LEU A 478 -30.67 16.31 -12.33
CA LEU A 478 -30.40 17.23 -13.44
C LEU A 478 -31.32 16.96 -14.65
N GLY A 479 -31.50 17.97 -15.50
CA GLY A 479 -32.37 17.85 -16.69
C GLY A 479 -31.66 17.38 -17.97
N THR A 480 -30.35 17.15 -17.93
CA THR A 480 -29.53 16.91 -19.13
C THR A 480 -28.46 15.86 -18.87
N ASN A 481 -28.25 14.94 -19.81
CA ASN A 481 -27.13 14.00 -19.79
C ASN A 481 -25.78 14.71 -20.05
N GLY A 482 -24.70 14.08 -19.61
CA GLY A 482 -23.33 14.55 -19.85
C GLY A 482 -22.79 15.45 -18.75
N ILE A 483 -21.68 16.11 -19.07
CA ILE A 483 -21.02 17.08 -18.19
C ILE A 483 -21.30 18.49 -18.72
N SER A 484 -22.12 19.24 -18.01
CA SER A 484 -22.37 20.66 -18.26
C SER A 484 -21.34 21.53 -17.54
N VAL A 485 -20.66 22.39 -18.29
CA VAL A 485 -19.57 23.26 -17.81
C VAL A 485 -19.77 24.70 -18.26
N SER A 486 -19.75 25.65 -17.32
CA SER A 486 -19.87 27.09 -17.63
C SER A 486 -18.53 27.76 -17.99
N ASN A 487 -17.42 27.19 -17.52
CA ASN A 487 -16.04 27.64 -17.73
C ASN A 487 -15.16 26.55 -18.37
N GLY A 488 -15.79 25.64 -19.11
CA GLY A 488 -15.12 24.66 -19.95
C GLY A 488 -14.63 23.38 -19.26
N PHE A 489 -14.37 22.39 -20.10
CA PHE A 489 -13.75 21.12 -19.76
C PHE A 489 -12.29 21.17 -20.21
N ILE A 490 -11.35 20.87 -19.32
CA ILE A 490 -9.90 20.95 -19.59
C ILE A 490 -9.25 19.58 -19.39
N ASN A 491 -8.71 19.01 -20.47
CA ASN A 491 -7.95 17.77 -20.44
C ASN A 491 -6.43 18.02 -20.48
N ASN A 492 -5.75 17.75 -19.37
CA ASN A 492 -4.28 17.66 -19.26
C ASN A 492 -3.78 16.21 -19.05
N GLY A 493 -4.69 15.24 -18.92
CA GLY A 493 -4.41 13.82 -18.66
C GLY A 493 -4.85 12.94 -19.83
N THR A 494 -5.57 11.86 -19.51
CA THR A 494 -6.20 10.98 -20.50
C THR A 494 -7.71 10.94 -20.32
N VAL A 495 -8.45 11.26 -21.38
CA VAL A 495 -9.91 11.07 -21.47
C VAL A 495 -10.18 9.87 -22.37
N LEU A 496 -10.97 8.90 -21.91
CA LEU A 496 -11.31 7.68 -22.63
C LEU A 496 -12.80 7.65 -22.94
N ILE A 497 -13.13 7.26 -24.17
CA ILE A 497 -14.50 6.99 -24.60
C ILE A 497 -14.50 5.61 -25.24
N GLY A 498 -15.29 4.69 -24.67
CA GLY A 498 -15.42 3.33 -25.19
C GLY A 498 -16.12 3.28 -26.56
N SER A 499 -15.92 2.19 -27.29
CA SER A 499 -16.68 1.91 -28.51
C SER A 499 -18.20 1.89 -28.21
N GLY A 500 -19.01 2.45 -29.11
CA GLY A 500 -20.46 2.58 -28.94
C GLY A 500 -20.91 3.53 -27.83
N THR A 501 -19.97 4.25 -27.20
CA THR A 501 -20.26 5.22 -26.13
C THR A 501 -20.29 6.63 -26.68
N LEU A 502 -21.28 7.39 -26.26
CA LEU A 502 -21.38 8.82 -26.54
C LEU A 502 -21.03 9.62 -25.29
N GLY A 503 -19.83 10.21 -25.25
CA GLY A 503 -19.42 11.14 -24.20
C GLY A 503 -19.90 12.55 -24.51
N ARG A 504 -20.74 13.13 -23.65
CA ARG A 504 -21.33 14.47 -23.85
C ARG A 504 -20.69 15.52 -22.94
N ILE A 505 -20.29 16.63 -23.54
CA ILE A 505 -19.84 17.84 -22.84
C ILE A 505 -20.72 19.00 -23.29
N ASN A 506 -21.52 19.54 -22.38
CA ASN A 506 -22.37 20.70 -22.63
C ASN A 506 -21.60 21.97 -22.22
N GLY A 507 -20.80 22.48 -23.14
CA GLY A 507 -19.90 23.60 -22.93
C GLY A 507 -18.71 23.53 -23.89
N THR A 508 -17.59 24.15 -23.53
CA THR A 508 -16.34 24.07 -24.32
C THR A 508 -15.48 22.89 -23.86
N TYR A 509 -14.73 22.31 -24.79
CA TYR A 509 -13.73 21.27 -24.52
C TYR A 509 -12.35 21.74 -24.99
N THR A 510 -11.35 21.64 -24.13
CA THR A 510 -9.95 21.93 -24.46
C THR A 510 -9.06 20.77 -24.05
N GLN A 511 -8.39 20.18 -25.04
CA GLN A 511 -7.30 19.24 -24.84
C GLN A 511 -5.96 19.95 -25.06
N ASN A 512 -5.17 20.06 -24.00
CA ASN A 512 -3.89 20.75 -24.02
C ASN A 512 -2.77 19.91 -24.66
N THR A 513 -1.64 20.54 -24.97
CA THR A 513 -0.47 19.83 -25.51
C THR A 513 0.01 18.75 -24.54
N GLY A 514 0.35 17.56 -25.06
CA GLY A 514 0.81 16.42 -24.27
C GLY A 514 -0.30 15.59 -23.60
N SER A 515 -1.57 16.00 -23.65
CA SER A 515 -2.70 15.18 -23.16
C SER A 515 -3.30 14.31 -24.26
N THR A 516 -4.13 13.34 -23.85
CA THR A 516 -4.67 12.29 -24.73
C THR A 516 -6.19 12.23 -24.67
N LEU A 517 -6.82 12.14 -25.84
CA LEU A 517 -8.17 11.60 -26.02
C LEU A 517 -8.02 10.19 -26.60
N GLN A 518 -8.54 9.18 -25.91
CA GLN A 518 -8.61 7.82 -26.40
C GLN A 518 -10.04 7.49 -26.82
N VAL A 519 -10.21 6.98 -28.04
CA VAL A 519 -11.51 6.62 -28.60
C VAL A 519 -11.51 5.15 -28.99
N GLY A 520 -12.48 4.39 -28.47
CA GLY A 520 -12.68 2.99 -28.80
C GLY A 520 -13.39 2.81 -30.14
N ILE A 521 -12.95 1.88 -30.98
CA ILE A 521 -13.52 1.64 -32.31
C ILE A 521 -13.58 0.14 -32.59
N ASP A 522 -14.79 -0.39 -32.82
CA ASP A 522 -15.00 -1.78 -33.26
C ASP A 522 -15.39 -1.87 -34.74
N SER A 523 -15.96 -0.80 -35.31
CA SER A 523 -16.26 -0.69 -36.74
C SER A 523 -16.50 0.79 -37.10
N VAL A 524 -16.68 1.09 -38.39
CA VAL A 524 -17.11 2.44 -38.82
C VAL A 524 -18.40 2.89 -38.12
N ALA A 525 -19.36 1.97 -37.94
CA ALA A 525 -20.66 2.28 -37.32
C ALA A 525 -20.65 2.20 -35.77
N ASN A 526 -19.68 1.53 -35.18
CA ASN A 526 -19.58 1.33 -33.73
C ASN A 526 -18.24 1.88 -33.22
N HIS A 527 -18.27 3.11 -32.76
CA HIS A 527 -17.11 3.84 -32.26
C HIS A 527 -17.52 4.78 -31.14
N GLY A 528 -16.55 5.20 -30.33
CA GLY A 528 -16.74 6.21 -29.30
C GLY A 528 -16.85 7.60 -29.90
N VAL A 529 -17.75 8.43 -29.38
CA VAL A 529 -17.95 9.79 -29.86
C VAL A 529 -17.79 10.76 -28.70
N LEU A 530 -16.92 11.76 -28.87
CA LEU A 530 -16.92 12.96 -28.03
C LEU A 530 -17.85 14.00 -28.67
N SER A 531 -18.96 14.32 -28.01
CA SER A 531 -19.88 15.36 -28.47
C SER A 531 -19.81 16.58 -27.56
N VAL A 532 -19.42 17.71 -28.15
CA VAL A 532 -19.21 18.99 -27.47
C VAL A 532 -20.24 19.99 -28.00
N SER A 533 -21.05 20.59 -27.14
CA SER A 533 -22.08 21.55 -27.58
C SER A 533 -21.51 22.93 -27.95
N GLY A 534 -20.37 23.32 -27.38
CA GLY A 534 -19.63 24.55 -27.68
C GLY A 534 -18.41 24.31 -28.57
N ASP A 535 -17.37 25.12 -28.39
CA ASP A 535 -16.10 24.97 -29.10
C ASP A 535 -15.32 23.75 -28.58
N ALA A 536 -14.73 22.98 -29.52
CA ALA A 536 -13.83 21.86 -29.22
C ALA A 536 -12.43 22.17 -29.75
N THR A 537 -11.46 22.28 -28.84
CA THR A 537 -10.05 22.54 -29.18
C THR A 537 -9.18 21.36 -28.78
N LEU A 538 -8.57 20.70 -29.76
CA LEU A 538 -7.49 19.74 -29.57
C LEU A 538 -6.18 20.42 -30.00
N SER A 539 -5.38 20.82 -29.01
CA SER A 539 -4.17 21.61 -29.22
C SER A 539 -3.12 20.83 -30.01
N SER A 540 -2.30 21.55 -30.77
CA SER A 540 -1.13 20.98 -31.46
C SER A 540 -0.20 20.28 -30.45
N GLY A 541 0.29 19.10 -30.82
CA GLY A 541 1.08 18.23 -29.95
C GLY A 541 0.27 17.47 -28.89
N SER A 542 -1.06 17.52 -28.91
CA SER A 542 -1.91 16.57 -28.18
C SER A 542 -2.09 15.26 -28.95
N THR A 543 -2.49 14.20 -28.26
CA THR A 543 -2.64 12.86 -28.83
C THR A 543 -4.10 12.48 -29.00
N LEU A 544 -4.44 11.93 -30.18
CA LEU A 544 -5.64 11.14 -30.39
C LEU A 544 -5.23 9.67 -30.48
N LYS A 545 -5.63 8.88 -29.48
CA LYS A 545 -5.31 7.46 -29.41
C LYS A 545 -6.52 6.64 -29.81
N VAL A 546 -6.35 5.75 -30.79
CA VAL A 546 -7.39 4.87 -31.29
C VAL A 546 -7.24 3.52 -30.59
N ALA A 547 -8.26 3.14 -29.82
CA ALA A 547 -8.34 1.82 -29.19
C ALA A 547 -9.21 0.92 -30.06
N VAL A 548 -8.58 0.22 -30.99
CA VAL A 548 -9.20 -0.74 -31.90
C VAL A 548 -9.57 -2.01 -31.13
N GLY A 549 -10.83 -2.44 -31.26
CA GLY A 549 -11.32 -3.68 -30.70
C GLY A 549 -10.73 -4.90 -31.39
N SER A 550 -10.53 -6.00 -30.65
CA SER A 550 -9.90 -7.23 -31.16
C SER A 550 -10.61 -7.91 -32.35
N ALA A 551 -11.92 -7.64 -32.53
CA ALA A 551 -12.72 -8.16 -33.63
C ALA A 551 -12.98 -7.12 -34.73
N ALA A 552 -12.36 -5.94 -34.63
CA ALA A 552 -12.57 -4.87 -35.59
C ALA A 552 -11.92 -5.21 -36.93
N ALA A 553 -12.67 -4.98 -38.01
CA ALA A 553 -12.20 -5.16 -39.37
C ALA A 553 -12.55 -3.91 -40.18
N PHE A 554 -11.56 -3.39 -40.89
CA PHE A 554 -11.68 -2.22 -41.75
C PHE A 554 -11.12 -2.52 -43.13
N ASN A 555 -11.64 -1.80 -44.13
CA ASN A 555 -11.06 -1.73 -45.46
C ASN A 555 -10.20 -0.48 -45.59
N GLY A 556 -9.20 -0.54 -46.48
CA GLY A 556 -8.41 0.64 -46.80
C GLY A 556 -9.29 1.73 -47.43
N GLY A 557 -9.21 2.94 -46.88
CA GLY A 557 -10.04 4.07 -47.27
C GLY A 557 -11.34 4.21 -46.48
N ASP A 558 -11.63 3.29 -45.55
CA ASP A 558 -12.74 3.46 -44.61
C ASP A 558 -12.57 4.76 -43.81
N ARG A 559 -13.71 5.38 -43.49
CA ARG A 559 -13.78 6.61 -42.71
C ARG A 559 -14.68 6.37 -41.51
N VAL A 560 -14.13 6.59 -40.31
CA VAL A 560 -14.90 6.65 -39.07
C VAL A 560 -15.29 8.10 -38.86
N GLU A 561 -16.55 8.41 -39.14
CA GLU A 561 -17.06 9.78 -39.16
C GLU A 561 -17.42 10.26 -37.75
N GLY A 562 -17.00 11.48 -37.39
CA GLY A 562 -17.49 12.17 -36.20
C GLY A 562 -16.99 11.63 -34.85
N VAL A 563 -15.75 11.16 -34.76
CA VAL A 563 -15.17 10.74 -33.46
C VAL A 563 -15.08 11.89 -32.45
N VAL A 564 -15.00 13.14 -32.96
CA VAL A 564 -15.30 14.36 -32.20
C VAL A 564 -16.30 15.18 -33.00
N THR A 565 -17.35 15.65 -32.34
CA THR A 565 -18.35 16.57 -32.89
C THR A 565 -18.42 17.84 -32.05
N SER A 566 -18.54 19.00 -32.70
CA SER A 566 -18.58 20.32 -32.08
C SER A 566 -19.83 21.08 -32.52
N GLY A 567 -20.57 21.66 -31.58
CA GLY A 567 -21.66 22.61 -31.87
C GLY A 567 -21.16 24.03 -32.17
N GLY A 568 -19.91 24.34 -31.78
CA GLY A 568 -19.19 25.56 -32.12
C GLY A 568 -18.04 25.29 -33.11
N THR A 569 -16.90 25.95 -32.90
CA THR A 569 -15.68 25.78 -33.71
C THR A 569 -14.89 24.53 -33.28
N LEU A 570 -14.49 23.71 -34.26
CA LEU A 570 -13.52 22.63 -34.04
C LEU A 570 -12.11 23.06 -34.48
N LEU A 571 -11.16 23.00 -33.55
CA LEU A 571 -9.73 23.23 -33.82
C LEU A 571 -8.94 21.95 -33.49
N ALA A 572 -8.51 21.21 -34.51
CA ALA A 572 -7.83 19.92 -34.35
C ALA A 572 -6.64 19.78 -35.33
N THR A 573 -5.64 20.67 -35.21
CA THR A 573 -4.47 20.70 -36.11
C THR A 573 -3.20 20.30 -35.38
N GLY A 574 -2.29 19.59 -36.06
CA GLY A 574 -1.02 19.16 -35.49
C GLY A 574 -1.15 18.07 -34.42
N LEU A 575 -2.17 17.22 -34.52
CA LEU A 575 -2.39 16.09 -33.61
C LEU A 575 -1.39 14.96 -33.89
N THR A 576 -0.99 14.27 -32.84
CA THR A 576 -0.36 12.94 -32.97
C THR A 576 -1.45 11.89 -32.92
N VAL A 577 -1.61 11.10 -33.99
CA VAL A 577 -2.54 9.97 -34.00
C VAL A 577 -1.75 8.69 -33.74
N SER A 578 -2.23 7.88 -32.81
CA SER A 578 -1.66 6.58 -32.48
C SER A 578 -2.77 5.54 -32.34
N ASP A 579 -2.43 4.27 -32.48
CA ASP A 579 -3.37 3.16 -32.37
C ASP A 579 -2.70 1.94 -31.72
N ASN A 580 -3.52 0.99 -31.29
CA ASN A 580 -3.08 -0.32 -30.80
C ASN A 580 -3.18 -1.42 -31.87
N SER A 581 -3.44 -1.06 -33.12
CA SER A 581 -3.74 -2.02 -34.19
C SER A 581 -2.47 -2.50 -34.89
N VAL A 582 -2.42 -3.81 -35.11
CA VAL A 582 -1.38 -4.43 -35.94
C VAL A 582 -1.61 -4.08 -37.41
N LEU A 583 -2.84 -4.23 -37.91
CA LEU A 583 -3.16 -4.18 -39.35
C LEU A 583 -3.48 -2.79 -39.90
N TYR A 584 -3.86 -1.87 -39.03
CA TYR A 584 -4.46 -0.61 -39.47
C TYR A 584 -3.70 0.58 -38.89
N LYS A 585 -3.63 1.64 -39.67
CA LYS A 585 -3.18 2.96 -39.23
C LYS A 585 -4.29 3.97 -39.44
N PHE A 586 -4.34 4.93 -38.53
CA PHE A 586 -5.39 5.95 -38.49
C PHE A 586 -4.77 7.32 -38.65
N THR A 587 -5.44 8.17 -39.42
CA THR A 587 -5.09 9.59 -39.56
C THR A 587 -6.30 10.45 -39.27
N ALA A 588 -6.08 11.58 -38.63
CA ALA A 588 -7.11 12.57 -38.31
C ALA A 588 -7.45 13.38 -39.57
N ASP A 589 -8.74 13.54 -39.85
CA ASP A 589 -9.22 14.37 -40.96
C ASP A 589 -10.40 15.26 -40.55
N THR A 590 -10.29 16.56 -40.79
CA THR A 590 -11.33 17.58 -40.51
C THR A 590 -11.88 18.20 -41.80
N SER A 591 -11.56 17.66 -42.98
CA SER A 591 -11.89 18.27 -44.26
C SER A 591 -13.31 17.98 -44.76
N ARG A 592 -13.96 16.90 -44.28
CA ARG A 592 -15.32 16.51 -44.68
C ARG A 592 -16.38 17.47 -44.14
N VAL A 593 -16.37 17.71 -42.83
CA VAL A 593 -17.29 18.62 -42.13
C VAL A 593 -16.48 19.43 -41.12
N GLY A 594 -16.50 20.77 -41.22
CA GLY A 594 -15.64 21.64 -40.42
C GLY A 594 -15.90 21.64 -38.90
N SER A 595 -16.99 21.01 -38.47
CA SER A 595 -17.37 20.82 -37.06
C SER A 595 -17.16 19.37 -36.57
N GLU A 596 -16.57 18.49 -37.40
CA GLU A 596 -16.35 17.09 -37.07
C GLU A 596 -14.90 16.69 -37.33
N LEU A 597 -14.37 15.83 -36.44
CA LEU A 597 -13.11 15.15 -36.62
C LEU A 597 -13.41 13.70 -36.99
N ASP A 598 -12.88 13.26 -38.12
CA ASP A 598 -12.98 11.88 -38.59
C ASP A 598 -11.63 11.17 -38.45
N LEU A 599 -11.68 9.84 -38.53
CA LEU A 599 -10.49 9.01 -38.72
C LEU A 599 -10.53 8.33 -40.07
N LEU A 600 -9.44 8.46 -40.83
CA LEU A 600 -9.21 7.73 -42.08
C LEU A 600 -8.37 6.50 -41.81
N VAL A 601 -8.84 5.35 -42.28
CA VAL A 601 -8.17 4.06 -42.10
C VAL A 601 -7.33 3.72 -43.32
N THR A 602 -6.06 3.41 -43.08
CA THR A 602 -5.15 2.85 -44.08
C THR A 602 -4.61 1.51 -43.58
N PRO A 603 -4.55 0.46 -44.43
CA PRO A 603 -3.85 -0.77 -44.06
C PRO A 603 -2.37 -0.47 -43.83
N ASP A 604 -1.76 -1.11 -42.84
CA ASP A 604 -0.32 -1.14 -42.71
C ASP A 604 0.25 -2.12 -43.74
N GLU A 605 1.18 -1.68 -44.59
CA GLU A 605 1.80 -2.51 -45.63
C GLU A 605 2.84 -3.49 -45.08
N ALA A 606 3.37 -3.23 -43.88
CA ALA A 606 4.34 -4.09 -43.20
C ALA A 606 4.02 -4.16 -41.70
N PRO A 607 2.81 -4.67 -41.34
CA PRO A 607 2.26 -4.57 -40.00
C PRO A 607 3.17 -5.21 -38.96
N PHE A 608 3.80 -6.35 -39.24
CA PHE A 608 4.64 -7.00 -38.25
C PHE A 608 5.98 -6.29 -38.10
N VAL A 609 6.65 -5.90 -39.20
CA VAL A 609 7.96 -5.22 -39.12
C VAL A 609 7.84 -3.84 -38.49
N ASN A 610 6.84 -3.05 -38.86
CA ASN A 610 6.62 -1.71 -38.30
C ASN A 610 6.34 -1.77 -36.80
N ASN A 611 5.69 -2.85 -36.35
CA ASN A 611 5.43 -3.10 -34.94
C ASN A 611 6.61 -3.72 -34.19
N VAL A 612 7.70 -4.18 -34.81
CA VAL A 612 8.85 -4.77 -34.10
C VAL A 612 9.77 -3.71 -33.45
N GLY A 613 9.68 -2.42 -33.81
CA GLY A 613 10.46 -1.35 -33.19
C GLY A 613 11.97 -1.39 -33.51
N ALA A 614 12.60 -0.22 -33.61
CA ALA A 614 14.02 -0.12 -33.92
C ALA A 614 14.90 -0.75 -32.81
N GLY A 615 15.65 -1.81 -33.14
CA GLY A 615 16.60 -2.46 -32.21
C GLY A 615 16.26 -3.90 -31.82
N ARG A 616 15.04 -4.40 -32.07
CA ARG A 616 14.64 -5.78 -31.76
C ARG A 616 15.02 -6.78 -32.88
N THR A 617 16.31 -6.85 -33.18
CA THR A 617 16.86 -7.60 -34.32
C THR A 617 16.43 -9.08 -34.42
N PRO A 618 16.24 -9.84 -33.32
CA PRO A 618 15.81 -11.25 -33.41
C PRO A 618 14.41 -11.44 -34.01
N LEU A 619 13.51 -10.45 -33.85
CA LEU A 619 12.13 -10.53 -34.33
C LEU A 619 11.95 -10.12 -35.78
N VAL A 620 12.90 -9.36 -36.34
CA VAL A 620 12.80 -8.79 -37.69
C VAL A 620 12.63 -9.88 -38.74
N GLY A 621 13.37 -11.00 -38.62
CA GLY A 621 13.27 -12.11 -39.57
C GLY A 621 11.89 -12.77 -39.59
N VAL A 622 11.31 -13.02 -38.40
CA VAL A 622 9.94 -13.56 -38.28
C VAL A 622 8.93 -12.54 -38.80
N ALA A 623 9.04 -11.27 -38.40
CA ALA A 623 8.12 -10.23 -38.82
C ALA A 623 8.12 -10.03 -40.34
N GLN A 624 9.29 -9.97 -40.99
CA GLN A 624 9.41 -9.90 -42.44
C GLN A 624 8.78 -11.11 -43.13
N THR A 625 8.93 -12.29 -42.53
CA THR A 625 8.33 -13.52 -43.06
C THR A 625 6.81 -13.47 -42.93
N LEU A 626 6.27 -13.01 -41.80
CA LEU A 626 4.83 -12.86 -41.58
C LEU A 626 4.22 -11.78 -42.49
N ASP A 627 4.89 -10.64 -42.69
CA ASP A 627 4.47 -9.60 -43.64
C ASP A 627 4.42 -10.14 -45.07
N LYS A 628 5.44 -10.92 -45.46
CA LYS A 628 5.45 -11.55 -46.78
C LYS A 628 4.34 -12.60 -46.94
N ILE A 629 4.10 -13.42 -45.92
CA ILE A 629 2.99 -14.40 -45.92
C ILE A 629 1.64 -13.68 -46.04
N LEU A 630 1.47 -12.55 -45.34
CA LEU A 630 0.26 -11.75 -45.42
C LEU A 630 0.08 -11.17 -46.83
N ALA A 631 1.15 -10.67 -47.46
CA ALA A 631 1.13 -10.08 -48.80
C ALA A 631 0.91 -11.11 -49.93
N ASP A 632 1.56 -12.28 -49.85
CA ASP A 632 1.50 -13.33 -50.88
C ASP A 632 0.23 -14.21 -50.76
N GLY A 633 -0.48 -14.09 -49.63
CA GLY A 633 -1.65 -14.90 -49.28
C GLY A 633 -1.31 -15.97 -48.24
N VAL A 634 -2.11 -16.03 -47.18
CA VAL A 634 -1.83 -16.87 -46.01
C VAL A 634 -2.12 -18.35 -46.31
N PRO A 635 -1.13 -19.26 -46.16
CA PRO A 635 -1.38 -20.70 -46.27
C PRO A 635 -2.38 -21.20 -45.23
N ALA A 636 -3.18 -22.22 -45.59
CA ALA A 636 -4.24 -22.74 -44.72
C ALA A 636 -3.75 -23.17 -43.32
N GLU A 637 -2.53 -23.72 -43.22
CA GLU A 637 -1.95 -24.15 -41.95
C GLU A 637 -1.51 -22.98 -41.04
N LEU A 638 -1.28 -21.80 -41.62
CA LEU A 638 -0.88 -20.58 -40.92
C LEU A 638 -2.04 -19.61 -40.68
N GLN A 639 -3.20 -19.83 -41.30
CA GLN A 639 -4.38 -18.97 -41.16
C GLN A 639 -4.76 -18.71 -39.68
N PRO A 640 -4.86 -19.73 -38.80
CA PRO A 640 -5.25 -19.49 -37.40
C PRO A 640 -4.24 -18.64 -36.63
N VAL A 641 -2.95 -18.75 -36.98
CA VAL A 641 -1.87 -17.97 -36.36
C VAL A 641 -1.95 -16.53 -36.82
N MET A 642 -2.16 -16.31 -38.12
CA MET A 642 -2.32 -14.97 -38.67
C MET A 642 -3.53 -14.27 -38.07
N ASP A 643 -4.70 -14.92 -38.10
CA ASP A 643 -5.96 -14.38 -37.54
C ASP A 643 -5.77 -13.96 -36.08
N ARG A 644 -5.10 -14.81 -35.29
CA ARG A 644 -4.82 -14.51 -33.89
C ARG A 644 -3.87 -13.32 -33.76
N LEU A 645 -2.72 -13.33 -34.42
CA LEU A 645 -1.72 -12.25 -34.35
C LEU A 645 -2.32 -10.90 -34.75
N THR A 646 -3.16 -10.86 -35.78
CA THR A 646 -3.78 -9.63 -36.27
C THR A 646 -4.90 -9.11 -35.37
N SER A 647 -5.46 -9.96 -34.49
CA SER A 647 -6.47 -9.57 -33.49
C SER A 647 -5.90 -9.02 -32.18
N LEU A 648 -4.59 -9.18 -31.97
CA LEU A 648 -3.89 -8.75 -30.76
C LEU A 648 -3.54 -7.26 -30.83
N THR A 649 -3.30 -6.64 -29.67
CA THR A 649 -2.67 -5.32 -29.67
C THR A 649 -1.24 -5.42 -30.17
N THR A 650 -0.68 -4.31 -30.65
CA THR A 650 0.73 -4.23 -31.05
C THR A 650 1.69 -4.85 -30.02
N GLU A 651 1.52 -4.57 -28.74
CA GLU A 651 2.38 -5.11 -27.67
C GLU A 651 2.18 -6.63 -27.51
N GLN A 652 0.94 -7.09 -27.51
CA GLN A 652 0.62 -8.51 -27.41
C GLN A 652 1.12 -9.30 -28.63
N ALA A 653 1.05 -8.72 -29.82
CA ALA A 653 1.57 -9.32 -31.04
C ALA A 653 3.11 -9.41 -31.01
N GLN A 654 3.81 -8.39 -30.48
CA GLN A 654 5.26 -8.46 -30.26
C GLN A 654 5.64 -9.60 -29.32
N GLU A 655 4.92 -9.80 -28.23
CA GLU A 655 5.13 -10.93 -27.32
C GLU A 655 4.82 -12.28 -27.97
N ALA A 656 3.73 -12.36 -28.74
CA ALA A 656 3.37 -13.56 -29.49
C ALA A 656 4.44 -13.93 -30.54
N MET A 657 4.98 -12.95 -31.27
CA MET A 657 6.05 -13.17 -32.25
C MET A 657 7.35 -13.70 -31.61
N GLN A 658 7.66 -13.34 -30.35
CA GLN A 658 8.80 -13.94 -29.63
C GLN A 658 8.64 -15.44 -29.45
N GLN A 659 7.41 -15.94 -29.30
CA GLN A 659 7.11 -17.36 -29.13
C GLN A 659 7.27 -18.14 -30.44
N LEU A 660 7.35 -17.46 -31.59
CA LEU A 660 7.58 -18.05 -32.91
C LEU A 660 9.07 -18.23 -33.26
N LEU A 661 9.97 -17.72 -32.42
CA LEU A 661 11.41 -17.95 -32.57
C LEU A 661 11.78 -19.38 -32.11
N PRO A 662 12.85 -19.98 -32.66
CA PRO A 662 13.34 -21.29 -32.20
C PRO A 662 13.57 -21.34 -30.69
N VAL A 663 13.28 -22.51 -30.07
CA VAL A 663 13.25 -22.78 -28.61
C VAL A 663 14.31 -22.00 -27.84
N MET A 664 15.54 -22.00 -28.34
CA MET A 664 16.58 -21.10 -27.87
C MET A 664 17.43 -20.62 -29.05
N THR A 665 17.32 -19.34 -29.37
CA THR A 665 18.08 -18.60 -30.38
C THR A 665 19.57 -18.61 -30.03
N GLY A 666 20.29 -19.67 -30.40
CA GLY A 666 21.72 -19.88 -30.08
C GLY A 666 22.05 -20.18 -28.61
N ALA A 667 21.16 -19.92 -27.65
CA ALA A 667 21.41 -20.16 -26.24
C ALA A 667 21.56 -21.65 -25.88
N GLY A 668 20.92 -22.58 -26.62
CA GLY A 668 21.06 -24.03 -26.37
C GLY A 668 22.48 -24.51 -26.66
N SER A 669 23.06 -24.04 -27.77
CA SER A 669 24.46 -24.27 -28.11
C SER A 669 25.39 -23.63 -27.08
N GLN A 670 25.07 -22.43 -26.59
CA GLN A 670 25.85 -21.75 -25.55
C GLN A 670 25.82 -22.51 -24.21
N ALA A 671 24.63 -22.94 -23.77
CA ALA A 671 24.42 -23.73 -22.55
C ALA A 671 25.13 -25.10 -22.62
N GLY A 672 25.03 -25.79 -23.77
CA GLY A 672 25.74 -27.05 -24.01
C GLY A 672 27.26 -26.88 -23.94
N VAL A 673 27.82 -25.85 -24.60
CA VAL A 673 29.26 -25.53 -24.51
C VAL A 673 29.67 -25.17 -23.09
N ASN A 674 28.84 -24.45 -22.35
CA ASN A 674 29.12 -24.10 -20.98
C ASN A 674 29.14 -25.34 -20.05
N ALA A 675 28.23 -26.29 -20.25
CA ALA A 675 28.26 -27.58 -19.57
C ALA A 675 29.54 -28.35 -19.93
N LEU A 676 29.92 -28.38 -21.21
CA LEU A 676 31.18 -28.97 -21.68
C LEU A 676 32.41 -28.33 -20.99
N ARG A 677 32.48 -26.99 -20.88
CA ARG A 677 33.58 -26.32 -20.16
C ARG A 677 33.65 -26.75 -18.68
N SER A 678 32.50 -26.87 -18.02
CA SER A 678 32.44 -27.32 -16.62
C SER A 678 32.97 -28.75 -16.47
N MET A 679 32.68 -29.63 -17.43
CA MET A 679 33.21 -31.01 -17.48
C MET A 679 34.71 -31.04 -17.80
N ASN A 680 35.18 -30.26 -18.77
CA ASN A 680 36.60 -30.21 -19.14
C ASN A 680 37.46 -29.70 -17.99
N LYS A 681 36.94 -28.74 -17.22
CA LYS A 681 37.59 -28.21 -16.01
C LYS A 681 37.79 -29.27 -14.92
N ILE A 682 36.86 -30.22 -14.80
CA ILE A 682 37.00 -31.33 -13.86
C ILE A 682 38.25 -32.16 -14.21
N ILE A 683 38.44 -32.47 -15.50
CA ILE A 683 39.63 -33.17 -16.00
C ILE A 683 40.88 -32.31 -15.81
N GLN A 684 40.84 -31.03 -16.19
CA GLN A 684 41.96 -30.10 -16.00
C GLN A 684 42.44 -30.08 -14.54
N SER A 685 41.51 -29.99 -13.58
CA SER A 685 41.84 -29.99 -12.15
C SER A 685 42.52 -31.28 -11.70
N ARG A 686 42.23 -32.42 -12.35
CA ARG A 686 42.90 -33.70 -12.11
C ARG A 686 44.34 -33.66 -12.63
N VAL A 687 44.56 -33.19 -13.86
CA VAL A 687 45.89 -33.15 -14.48
C VAL A 687 46.82 -32.21 -13.69
N GLU A 688 46.32 -31.04 -13.30
CA GLU A 688 47.08 -30.04 -12.53
C GLU A 688 47.25 -30.39 -11.05
N SER A 689 46.50 -31.38 -10.53
CA SER A 689 46.68 -31.91 -9.17
C SER A 689 47.91 -32.80 -9.05
N ASN A 690 48.51 -33.21 -10.17
CA ASN A 690 49.72 -34.04 -10.19
C ASN A 690 51.02 -33.23 -10.06
N GLN A 691 50.94 -31.89 -10.10
CA GLN A 691 52.09 -31.02 -9.90
C GLN A 691 52.50 -30.98 -8.41
N GLY A 692 53.74 -31.35 -8.12
CA GLY A 692 54.33 -31.30 -6.77
C GLY A 692 54.42 -32.63 -6.01
N LEU A 693 54.13 -33.78 -6.63
CA LEU A 693 54.32 -35.12 -6.03
C LEU A 693 55.72 -35.73 -6.28
N SER A 694 56.63 -35.03 -6.96
CA SER A 694 58.00 -35.50 -7.20
C SER A 694 58.93 -35.26 -6.00
N ALA A 695 58.68 -35.93 -4.88
CA ALA A 695 59.68 -36.14 -3.83
C ALA A 695 59.30 -37.32 -2.90
N GLY A 696 59.25 -38.55 -3.41
CA GLY A 696 59.14 -39.73 -2.55
C GLY A 696 58.77 -41.05 -3.23
N ASN A 697 59.76 -41.73 -3.79
CA ASN A 697 59.78 -43.14 -4.26
C ASN A 697 58.89 -43.52 -5.49
N PRO A 698 59.45 -44.03 -6.62
CA PRO A 698 58.71 -44.28 -7.88
C PRO A 698 57.84 -45.56 -7.92
N ALA A 699 57.57 -46.22 -6.78
CA ALA A 699 56.96 -47.54 -6.76
C ALA A 699 55.41 -47.45 -6.72
N SER A 700 54.80 -47.66 -7.90
CA SER A 700 53.37 -47.87 -8.22
C SER A 700 52.37 -46.78 -7.82
N GLU A 701 52.13 -45.81 -8.71
CA GLU A 701 51.02 -44.85 -8.57
C GLU A 701 50.09 -44.86 -9.79
N ARG A 702 49.36 -45.97 -9.97
CA ARG A 702 48.20 -46.01 -10.86
C ARG A 702 47.01 -45.47 -10.08
N TYR A 703 46.27 -44.55 -10.67
CA TYR A 703 45.10 -43.95 -10.01
C TYR A 703 43.84 -44.30 -10.77
N LEU A 704 42.83 -44.73 -10.02
CA LEU A 704 41.44 -44.70 -10.45
C LEU A 704 40.76 -43.61 -9.63
N TRP A 705 39.93 -42.81 -10.28
CA TRP A 705 39.20 -41.74 -9.63
C TRP A 705 37.79 -41.62 -10.18
N VAL A 706 36.87 -41.24 -9.30
CA VAL A 706 35.49 -40.93 -9.63
C VAL A 706 35.18 -39.55 -9.09
N ARG A 707 34.49 -38.73 -9.88
CA ARG A 707 34.04 -37.41 -9.47
C ARG A 707 32.58 -37.20 -9.84
N ALA A 708 31.77 -36.88 -8.85
CA ALA A 708 30.41 -36.39 -9.06
C ALA A 708 30.43 -34.86 -9.04
N PHE A 709 29.58 -34.24 -9.86
CA PHE A 709 29.44 -32.79 -9.91
C PHE A 709 28.00 -32.37 -10.17
N GLY A 710 27.67 -31.19 -9.67
CA GLY A 710 26.46 -30.44 -9.99
C GLY A 710 26.83 -29.01 -10.37
N SER A 711 26.19 -28.48 -11.41
CA SER A 711 26.39 -27.12 -11.89
C SER A 711 25.05 -26.41 -12.06
N SER A 712 25.00 -25.13 -11.68
CA SER A 712 23.88 -24.23 -11.97
C SER A 712 24.41 -23.03 -12.73
N GLY A 713 24.00 -22.92 -14.00
CA GLY A 713 24.31 -21.82 -14.89
C GLY A 713 23.12 -20.90 -15.07
N GLU A 714 23.40 -19.60 -15.18
CA GLU A 714 22.42 -18.55 -15.38
C GLU A 714 22.96 -17.57 -16.41
N GLN A 715 22.13 -17.25 -17.38
CA GLN A 715 22.41 -16.24 -18.40
C GLN A 715 21.26 -15.24 -18.40
N ASP A 716 21.58 -13.97 -18.13
CA ASP A 716 20.62 -12.88 -18.20
C ASP A 716 20.08 -12.71 -19.63
N SER A 717 18.81 -12.29 -19.73
CA SER A 717 18.22 -11.86 -20.99
C SER A 717 18.92 -10.61 -21.52
N GLN A 718 19.10 -10.53 -22.83
CA GLN A 718 19.67 -9.36 -23.51
C GLN A 718 18.64 -8.83 -24.51
N ASP A 719 18.19 -7.60 -24.32
CA ASP A 719 17.11 -6.98 -25.08
C ASP A 719 15.85 -7.87 -25.12
N VAL A 720 15.45 -8.35 -26.32
CA VAL A 720 14.32 -9.28 -26.52
C VAL A 720 14.75 -10.74 -26.67
N VAL A 721 16.05 -11.05 -26.53
CA VAL A 721 16.53 -12.42 -26.50
C VAL A 721 16.42 -12.96 -25.08
N ALA A 722 15.58 -13.98 -24.91
CA ALA A 722 15.43 -14.65 -23.62
C ALA A 722 16.75 -15.27 -23.16
N GLY A 723 17.11 -15.00 -21.90
CA GLY A 723 18.17 -15.71 -21.19
C GLY A 723 17.76 -17.13 -20.82
N PHE A 724 18.63 -17.86 -20.15
CA PHE A 724 18.37 -19.24 -19.74
C PHE A 724 18.92 -19.57 -18.35
N ARG A 725 18.38 -20.62 -17.76
CA ARG A 725 18.94 -21.32 -16.60
C ARG A 725 19.30 -22.74 -17.03
N SER A 726 20.48 -23.20 -16.66
CA SER A 726 20.90 -24.59 -16.90
C SER A 726 21.25 -25.27 -15.58
N GLN A 727 20.80 -26.50 -15.41
CA GLN A 727 21.16 -27.36 -14.29
C GLN A 727 21.79 -28.63 -14.84
N THR A 728 23.06 -28.85 -14.50
CA THR A 728 23.81 -30.02 -14.97
C THR A 728 24.18 -30.89 -13.79
N GLY A 729 23.90 -32.19 -13.87
CA GLY A 729 24.37 -33.19 -12.94
C GLY A 729 25.11 -34.30 -13.68
N GLY A 730 26.27 -34.71 -13.18
CA GLY A 730 27.06 -35.73 -13.88
C GLY A 730 28.09 -36.44 -13.03
N ILE A 731 28.62 -37.51 -13.62
CA ILE A 731 29.68 -38.35 -13.05
C ILE A 731 30.78 -38.50 -14.08
N VAL A 732 32.02 -38.35 -13.60
CA VAL A 732 33.24 -38.59 -14.37
C VAL A 732 34.00 -39.74 -13.73
N ILE A 733 34.39 -40.71 -14.54
CA ILE A 733 35.20 -41.87 -14.13
C ILE A 733 36.48 -41.84 -14.96
N GLY A 734 37.63 -41.80 -14.31
CA GLY A 734 38.90 -41.74 -15.02
C GLY A 734 40.02 -42.49 -14.33
N GLY A 735 41.08 -42.75 -15.08
CA GLY A 735 42.27 -43.38 -14.56
C GLY A 735 43.51 -43.00 -15.34
N ASP A 736 44.62 -42.82 -14.61
CA ASP A 736 45.91 -42.42 -15.18
C ASP A 736 47.08 -43.14 -14.50
N LYS A 737 48.18 -43.26 -15.23
CA LYS A 737 49.42 -43.87 -14.75
C LYS A 737 50.64 -43.14 -15.30
N PRO A 738 51.78 -43.18 -14.58
CA PRO A 738 53.06 -42.80 -15.18
C PRO A 738 53.38 -43.78 -16.33
N ILE A 739 53.70 -43.23 -17.49
CA ILE A 739 54.20 -43.97 -18.65
C ILE A 739 55.74 -44.08 -18.56
N ASN A 740 56.38 -43.00 -18.10
CA ASN A 740 57.79 -42.92 -17.75
C ASN A 740 57.99 -41.80 -16.71
N ASP A 741 59.24 -41.50 -16.34
CA ASP A 741 59.59 -40.50 -15.32
C ASP A 741 59.11 -39.07 -15.63
N LYS A 742 58.78 -38.78 -16.90
CA LYS A 742 58.34 -37.45 -17.35
C LYS A 742 56.88 -37.42 -17.79
N LEU A 743 56.31 -38.52 -18.26
CA LEU A 743 54.97 -38.56 -18.87
C LEU A 743 53.98 -39.34 -18.01
N ARG A 744 52.85 -38.72 -17.68
CA ARG A 744 51.64 -39.36 -17.15
C ARG A 744 50.50 -39.19 -18.15
N ALA A 745 49.74 -40.26 -18.39
CA ALA A 745 48.61 -40.24 -19.31
C ALA A 745 47.44 -41.07 -18.76
N GLY A 746 46.22 -40.71 -19.17
CA GLY A 746 45.00 -41.35 -18.71
C GLY A 746 43.81 -41.11 -19.61
N PHE A 747 42.73 -41.84 -19.32
CA PHE A 747 41.44 -41.68 -19.98
C PHE A 747 40.37 -41.39 -18.93
N ALA A 748 39.34 -40.66 -19.33
CA ALA A 748 38.13 -40.49 -18.54
C ALA A 748 36.89 -40.61 -19.43
N PHE A 749 35.78 -41.02 -18.81
CA PHE A 749 34.47 -41.03 -19.40
C PHE A 749 33.54 -40.19 -18.53
N THR A 750 32.75 -39.34 -19.17
CA THR A 750 31.78 -38.46 -18.53
C THR A 750 30.38 -38.78 -19.03
N TYR A 751 29.44 -38.92 -18.09
CA TYR A 751 28.01 -38.87 -18.36
C TYR A 751 27.41 -37.70 -17.59
N ALA A 752 26.63 -36.86 -18.27
CA ALA A 752 25.93 -35.76 -17.66
C ALA A 752 24.52 -35.60 -18.23
N ARG A 753 23.59 -35.20 -17.36
CA ARG A 753 22.26 -34.73 -17.75
C ARG A 753 22.21 -33.23 -17.49
N THR A 754 21.71 -32.48 -18.47
CA THR A 754 21.49 -31.04 -18.35
C THR A 754 20.05 -30.72 -18.71
N ASP A 755 19.32 -30.11 -17.78
CA ASP A 755 18.01 -29.55 -18.04
C ASP A 755 18.18 -28.02 -18.19
N ILE A 756 17.62 -27.44 -19.27
CA ILE A 756 17.78 -26.03 -19.64
C ILE A 756 16.40 -25.40 -19.80
N ASP A 757 16.14 -24.35 -19.02
CA ASP A 757 14.88 -23.61 -19.04
C ASP A 757 15.09 -22.17 -19.51
N SER A 758 14.22 -21.69 -20.41
CA SER A 758 14.19 -20.29 -20.85
C SER A 758 13.63 -19.36 -19.76
N ARG A 759 14.16 -18.14 -19.68
CA ARG A 759 13.73 -17.11 -18.71
C ARG A 759 12.63 -16.17 -19.20
N GLY A 760 12.07 -16.41 -20.39
CA GLY A 760 10.97 -15.58 -20.92
C GLY A 760 9.72 -15.67 -20.03
N SER A 761 9.20 -14.52 -19.58
CA SER A 761 8.05 -14.43 -18.66
C SER A 761 6.72 -14.95 -19.24
N GLY A 762 6.59 -15.04 -20.57
CA GLY A 762 5.33 -15.40 -21.25
C GLY A 762 5.26 -16.78 -21.88
N ALA A 763 6.39 -17.49 -22.08
CA ALA A 763 6.42 -18.78 -22.76
C ALA A 763 7.68 -19.62 -22.40
N PRO A 764 7.69 -20.33 -21.25
CA PRO A 764 8.86 -21.05 -20.78
C PRO A 764 9.11 -22.31 -21.62
N SER A 765 10.08 -22.23 -22.54
CA SER A 765 10.54 -23.37 -23.35
C SER A 765 11.71 -24.08 -22.67
N SER A 766 11.89 -25.38 -22.94
CA SER A 766 12.92 -26.20 -22.28
C SER A 766 13.68 -27.14 -23.23
N LEU A 767 14.90 -27.52 -22.82
CA LEU A 767 15.72 -28.54 -23.47
C LEU A 767 16.26 -29.53 -22.42
N ASP A 768 16.07 -30.82 -22.70
CA ASP A 768 16.69 -31.92 -21.95
C ASP A 768 17.86 -32.49 -22.76
N VAL A 769 19.06 -32.43 -22.19
CA VAL A 769 20.30 -32.86 -22.87
C VAL A 769 20.97 -33.99 -22.09
N ASN A 770 21.23 -35.11 -22.76
CA ASN A 770 22.13 -36.15 -22.25
C ASN A 770 23.47 -36.08 -23.00
N THR A 771 24.57 -35.98 -22.26
CA THR A 771 25.92 -35.88 -22.79
C THR A 771 26.74 -37.12 -22.43
N TYR A 772 27.41 -37.68 -23.44
CA TYR A 772 28.37 -38.78 -23.30
C TYR A 772 29.71 -38.32 -23.87
N GLU A 773 30.76 -38.27 -23.05
CA GLU A 773 32.05 -37.73 -23.46
C GLU A 773 33.20 -38.66 -23.08
N LEU A 774 34.10 -38.88 -24.04
CA LEU A 774 35.34 -39.62 -23.86
C LEU A 774 36.52 -38.65 -23.93
N VAL A 775 37.38 -38.72 -22.92
CA VAL A 775 38.47 -37.78 -22.69
C VAL A 775 39.78 -38.55 -22.64
N HIS A 776 40.79 -38.09 -23.37
CA HIS A 776 42.18 -38.51 -23.21
C HIS A 776 43.02 -37.33 -22.71
N TYR A 777 43.80 -37.54 -21.65
CA TYR A 777 44.54 -36.46 -21.01
C TYR A 777 45.94 -36.90 -20.57
N GLY A 778 46.86 -35.94 -20.43
CA GLY A 778 48.20 -36.22 -19.92
C GLY A 778 48.99 -34.99 -19.52
N SER A 779 50.10 -35.23 -18.81
CA SER A 779 51.07 -34.22 -18.39
C SER A 779 52.50 -34.71 -18.62
N TYR A 780 53.34 -33.85 -19.20
CA TYR A 780 54.74 -34.08 -19.48
C TYR A 780 55.60 -33.08 -18.70
N ASN A 781 56.38 -33.58 -17.73
CA ASN A 781 57.28 -32.77 -16.91
C ASN A 781 58.54 -32.42 -17.71
N LEU A 782 58.75 -31.12 -17.95
CA LEU A 782 59.99 -30.59 -18.53
C LEU A 782 61.12 -30.61 -17.49
N ASP A 783 60.80 -30.21 -16.27
CA ASP A 783 61.61 -30.24 -15.06
C ASP A 783 60.72 -30.53 -13.84
N PRO A 784 61.25 -30.70 -12.61
CA PRO A 784 60.44 -31.06 -11.44
C PRO A 784 59.34 -30.05 -11.05
N VAL A 785 59.37 -28.83 -11.59
CA VAL A 785 58.44 -27.75 -11.25
C VAL A 785 57.73 -27.16 -12.47
N THR A 786 57.92 -27.74 -13.67
CA THR A 786 57.34 -27.24 -14.92
C THR A 786 56.80 -28.40 -15.75
N ASP A 787 55.52 -28.36 -16.09
CA ASP A 787 54.86 -29.34 -16.96
C ASP A 787 54.12 -28.70 -18.13
N ILE A 788 54.03 -29.48 -19.20
CA ILE A 788 53.09 -29.26 -20.30
C ILE A 788 51.99 -30.30 -20.15
N ASN A 789 50.74 -29.86 -20.13
CA ASN A 789 49.58 -30.75 -20.09
C ASN A 789 48.72 -30.61 -21.34
N TYR A 790 48.01 -31.67 -21.69
CA TYR A 790 47.11 -31.70 -22.83
C TYR A 790 45.84 -32.50 -22.50
N GLN A 791 44.78 -32.20 -23.24
CA GLN A 791 43.49 -32.89 -23.18
C GLN A 791 42.86 -32.91 -24.58
N VAL A 792 42.21 -34.02 -24.92
CA VAL A 792 41.44 -34.18 -26.16
C VAL A 792 40.15 -34.92 -25.82
N ASP A 793 39.02 -34.33 -26.22
CA ASP A 793 37.69 -34.81 -25.87
C ASP A 793 36.83 -34.99 -27.11
N ALA A 794 36.02 -36.04 -27.10
CA ALA A 794 34.96 -36.27 -28.08
C ALA A 794 33.66 -36.62 -27.35
N GLY A 795 32.62 -35.83 -27.61
CA GLY A 795 31.32 -35.99 -26.96
C GLY A 795 30.16 -36.04 -27.94
N TYR A 796 29.13 -36.79 -27.55
CA TYR A 796 27.87 -36.93 -28.27
C TYR A 796 26.72 -36.56 -27.34
N ASN A 797 25.81 -35.74 -27.84
CA ASN A 797 24.68 -35.20 -27.09
C ASN A 797 23.37 -35.57 -27.79
N THR A 798 22.40 -36.07 -27.04
CA THR A 798 21.00 -36.22 -27.48
C THR A 798 20.16 -35.14 -26.83
N VAL A 799 19.37 -34.42 -27.62
CA VAL A 799 18.61 -33.24 -27.18
C VAL A 799 17.14 -33.44 -27.48
N LYS A 800 16.29 -33.24 -26.46
CA LYS A 800 14.84 -33.14 -26.61
C LYS A 800 14.40 -31.74 -26.23
N GLY A 801 13.61 -31.10 -27.10
CA GLY A 801 13.15 -29.74 -26.88
C GLY A 801 11.64 -29.60 -26.88
N VAL A 802 11.16 -28.64 -26.08
CA VAL A 802 9.76 -28.22 -26.07
C VAL A 802 9.69 -26.69 -26.18
N ARG A 803 9.06 -26.20 -27.25
CA ARG A 803 8.71 -24.78 -27.44
C ARG A 803 7.28 -24.53 -27.01
N GLN A 804 7.08 -23.60 -26.08
CA GLN A 804 5.73 -23.16 -25.70
C GLN A 804 5.26 -22.04 -26.63
N ILE A 805 4.07 -22.19 -27.19
CA ILE A 805 3.39 -21.18 -28.03
C ILE A 805 2.06 -20.85 -27.36
N VAL A 806 2.16 -20.14 -26.25
CA VAL A 806 1.07 -19.80 -25.33
C VAL A 806 -0.05 -19.03 -26.02
N PHE A 807 0.27 -18.11 -26.94
CA PHE A 807 -0.77 -17.32 -27.62
C PHE A 807 -1.69 -18.16 -28.53
N MET A 808 -1.25 -19.37 -28.91
CA MET A 808 -2.01 -20.37 -29.66
C MET A 808 -2.46 -21.56 -28.80
N GLY A 809 -2.02 -21.65 -27.53
CA GLY A 809 -2.23 -22.82 -26.68
C GLY A 809 -1.59 -24.10 -27.23
N GLN A 810 -0.44 -24.00 -27.93
CA GLN A 810 0.24 -25.12 -28.59
C GLN A 810 1.67 -25.34 -28.07
N GLN A 811 2.22 -26.52 -28.36
CA GLN A 811 3.61 -26.87 -28.07
C GLN A 811 4.28 -27.48 -29.30
N ALA A 812 5.50 -27.05 -29.58
CA ALA A 812 6.35 -27.66 -30.61
C ALA A 812 7.40 -28.55 -29.93
N HIS A 813 7.58 -29.76 -30.42
CA HIS A 813 8.53 -30.75 -29.91
C HIS A 813 9.64 -31.01 -30.92
N SER A 814 10.88 -31.11 -30.46
CA SER A 814 12.05 -31.43 -31.27
C SER A 814 12.89 -32.56 -30.66
N ASP A 815 13.53 -33.35 -31.52
CA ASP A 815 14.50 -34.39 -31.16
C ASP A 815 15.68 -34.31 -32.14
N PHE A 816 16.88 -34.04 -31.63
CA PHE A 816 18.07 -33.86 -32.45
C PHE A 816 19.36 -34.17 -31.68
N ASN A 817 20.46 -34.26 -32.42
CA ASN A 817 21.76 -34.66 -31.87
C ASN A 817 22.84 -33.60 -32.10
N SER A 818 23.85 -33.59 -31.24
CA SER A 818 25.02 -32.71 -31.38
C SER A 818 26.33 -33.46 -31.08
N LEU A 819 27.36 -33.15 -31.85
CA LEU A 819 28.72 -33.71 -31.70
C LEU A 819 29.67 -32.59 -31.27
N ASN A 820 30.45 -32.82 -30.21
CA ASN A 820 31.46 -31.88 -29.74
C ASN A 820 32.87 -32.50 -29.77
N LEU A 821 33.84 -31.68 -30.13
CA LEU A 821 35.26 -31.97 -30.12
C LEU A 821 35.97 -30.85 -29.36
N HIS A 822 36.84 -31.22 -28.42
CA HIS A 822 37.70 -30.27 -27.71
C HIS A 822 39.15 -30.73 -27.73
N ALA A 823 40.06 -29.77 -27.80
CA ALA A 823 41.47 -29.99 -27.58
C ALA A 823 42.05 -28.84 -26.76
N SER A 824 42.87 -29.16 -25.77
CA SER A 824 43.62 -28.17 -25.02
C SER A 824 45.08 -28.52 -24.82
N VAL A 825 45.90 -27.48 -24.69
CA VAL A 825 47.30 -27.58 -24.28
C VAL A 825 47.62 -26.45 -23.32
N GLY A 826 48.29 -26.77 -22.22
CA GLY A 826 48.69 -25.81 -21.20
C GLY A 826 50.11 -26.01 -20.74
N ILE A 827 50.75 -24.92 -20.29
CA ILE A 827 52.06 -24.94 -19.64
C ILE A 827 51.95 -24.24 -18.30
N GLY A 828 52.48 -24.86 -17.24
CA GLY A 828 52.47 -24.33 -15.89
C GLY A 828 53.83 -24.47 -15.22
N ARG A 829 54.17 -23.51 -14.35
CA ARG A 829 55.39 -23.57 -13.53
C ARG A 829 55.08 -23.29 -12.07
N THR A 830 55.38 -24.24 -11.19
CA THR A 830 55.20 -24.09 -9.74
C THR A 830 56.36 -23.32 -9.10
N TRP A 831 56.04 -22.31 -8.31
CA TRP A 831 56.96 -21.56 -7.46
C TRP A 831 56.66 -21.86 -5.99
N ALA A 832 57.66 -22.33 -5.25
CA ALA A 832 57.56 -22.46 -3.80
C ALA A 832 57.64 -21.06 -3.15
N LEU A 833 56.60 -20.65 -2.43
CA LEU A 833 56.58 -19.40 -1.66
C LEU A 833 57.09 -19.63 -0.24
N SER A 834 56.81 -20.81 0.33
CA SER A 834 57.30 -21.28 1.63
C SER A 834 57.34 -22.81 1.65
N SER A 835 57.67 -23.42 2.79
CA SER A 835 57.59 -24.88 2.97
C SER A 835 56.14 -25.41 2.95
N GLN A 836 55.14 -24.55 3.14
CA GLN A 836 53.72 -24.92 3.18
C GLN A 836 52.91 -24.34 2.04
N SER A 837 53.45 -23.38 1.27
CA SER A 837 52.72 -22.64 0.24
C SER A 837 53.43 -22.66 -1.11
N SER A 838 52.66 -22.87 -2.18
CA SER A 838 53.14 -22.75 -3.55
C SER A 838 52.17 -21.97 -4.44
N MET A 839 52.69 -21.44 -5.54
CA MET A 839 51.93 -20.71 -6.54
C MET A 839 52.33 -21.19 -7.93
N THR A 840 51.36 -21.44 -8.80
CA THR A 840 51.56 -21.95 -10.15
C THR A 840 50.86 -21.02 -11.13
N PRO A 841 51.59 -20.06 -11.73
CA PRO A 841 51.16 -19.43 -12.96
C PRO A 841 51.13 -20.44 -14.11
N SER A 842 50.09 -20.40 -14.92
CA SER A 842 49.96 -21.20 -16.14
C SER A 842 49.22 -20.45 -17.24
N VAL A 843 49.45 -20.90 -18.48
CA VAL A 843 48.73 -20.43 -19.67
C VAL A 843 48.22 -21.63 -20.44
N ARG A 844 46.99 -21.56 -20.94
CA ARG A 844 46.31 -22.62 -21.70
C ARG A 844 45.69 -22.09 -22.98
N LEU A 845 45.74 -22.91 -24.03
CA LEU A 845 44.98 -22.75 -25.26
C LEU A 845 43.92 -23.85 -25.33
N ASP A 846 42.68 -23.46 -25.58
CA ASP A 846 41.53 -24.34 -25.75
C ASP A 846 40.91 -24.11 -27.13
N TYR A 847 40.60 -25.18 -27.84
CA TYR A 847 39.80 -25.16 -29.07
C TYR A 847 38.59 -26.09 -28.92
N THR A 848 37.40 -25.54 -29.09
CA THR A 848 36.13 -26.29 -29.04
C THR A 848 35.42 -26.15 -30.37
N HIS A 849 34.95 -27.26 -30.92
CA HIS A 849 34.10 -27.31 -32.10
C HIS A 849 32.86 -28.16 -31.79
N MET A 850 31.68 -27.60 -31.97
CA MET A 850 30.42 -28.31 -31.75
C MET A 850 29.52 -28.14 -32.96
N LYS A 851 29.02 -29.27 -33.49
CA LYS A 851 28.07 -29.30 -34.60
C LYS A 851 26.76 -29.90 -34.12
N THR A 852 25.68 -29.14 -34.26
CA THR A 852 24.31 -29.56 -33.94
C THR A 852 23.57 -29.84 -35.25
N GLY A 853 22.90 -30.99 -35.35
CA GLY A 853 22.16 -31.39 -36.54
C GLY A 853 20.93 -30.52 -36.80
N ASP A 854 20.47 -30.53 -38.06
CA ASP A 854 19.18 -29.97 -38.46
C ASP A 854 18.02 -30.78 -37.85
N TYR A 855 16.87 -30.14 -37.69
CA TYR A 855 15.68 -30.80 -37.16
C TYR A 855 14.39 -30.12 -37.59
N THR A 856 13.29 -30.87 -37.50
CA THR A 856 11.93 -30.38 -37.74
C THR A 856 11.12 -30.55 -36.47
N GLU A 857 10.47 -29.48 -36.02
CA GLU A 857 9.54 -29.54 -34.90
C GLU A 857 8.22 -30.23 -35.30
N THR A 858 7.52 -30.77 -34.30
CA THR A 858 6.19 -31.38 -34.45
C THR A 858 5.24 -30.91 -33.34
N GLY A 859 3.92 -31.01 -33.55
CA GLY A 859 2.92 -30.72 -32.51
C GLY A 859 2.31 -29.31 -32.53
N ALA A 860 2.89 -28.36 -33.28
CA ALA A 860 2.41 -26.97 -33.37
C ALA A 860 1.92 -26.55 -34.78
N ALA A 861 1.31 -27.49 -35.53
CA ALA A 861 0.71 -27.24 -36.86
C ALA A 861 1.60 -26.37 -37.79
N GLY A 862 1.06 -25.29 -38.37
CA GLY A 862 1.76 -24.46 -39.34
C GLY A 862 2.97 -23.69 -38.80
N VAL A 863 3.12 -23.56 -37.49
CA VAL A 863 4.24 -22.85 -36.84
C VAL A 863 5.31 -23.78 -36.27
N ASN A 864 5.27 -25.07 -36.58
CA ASN A 864 6.46 -25.92 -36.44
C ASN A 864 7.62 -25.31 -37.23
N LEU A 865 8.83 -25.35 -36.68
CA LEU A 865 10.03 -24.86 -37.35
C LEU A 865 10.81 -26.00 -37.98
N GLN A 866 11.23 -25.79 -39.23
CA GLN A 866 12.40 -26.46 -39.79
C GLN A 866 13.62 -25.63 -39.43
N VAL A 867 14.57 -26.21 -38.71
CA VAL A 867 15.78 -25.54 -38.24
C VAL A 867 17.00 -26.20 -38.88
N ASP A 868 17.84 -25.39 -39.52
CA ASP A 868 19.05 -25.87 -40.22
C ASP A 868 20.16 -26.26 -39.24
N ASP A 869 21.16 -27.02 -39.72
CA ASP A 869 22.31 -27.40 -38.93
C ASP A 869 23.15 -26.19 -38.50
N SER A 870 23.67 -26.22 -37.27
CA SER A 870 24.42 -25.11 -36.70
C SER A 870 25.77 -25.53 -36.15
N THR A 871 26.72 -24.60 -36.17
CA THR A 871 28.10 -24.85 -35.74
C THR A 871 28.55 -23.78 -34.76
N PHE A 872 29.06 -24.21 -33.60
CA PHE A 872 29.71 -23.37 -32.62
C PHE A 872 31.23 -23.64 -32.61
N LYS A 873 32.02 -22.57 -32.47
CA LYS A 873 33.49 -22.62 -32.39
C LYS A 873 33.96 -21.68 -31.28
N GLU A 874 34.92 -22.14 -30.49
CA GLU A 874 35.60 -21.32 -29.48
C GLU A 874 37.10 -21.57 -29.58
N PHE A 875 37.89 -20.49 -29.54
CA PHE A 875 39.34 -20.54 -29.47
C PHE A 875 39.80 -19.60 -28.37
N MET A 876 40.10 -20.17 -27.21
CA MET A 876 40.29 -19.43 -25.98
C MET A 876 41.73 -19.52 -25.49
N LEU A 877 42.34 -18.37 -25.19
CA LEU A 877 43.58 -18.27 -24.44
C LEU A 877 43.25 -17.93 -22.99
N THR A 878 43.65 -18.80 -22.06
CA THR A 878 43.42 -18.62 -20.63
C THR A 878 44.73 -18.42 -19.90
N ALA A 879 44.82 -17.37 -19.08
CA ALA A 879 45.85 -17.19 -18.08
C ALA A 879 45.30 -17.58 -16.71
N ASP A 880 46.05 -18.40 -15.98
CA ASP A 880 45.64 -19.03 -14.73
C ASP A 880 46.68 -18.76 -13.65
N LEU A 881 46.22 -18.46 -12.43
CA LEU A 881 47.05 -18.38 -11.25
C LEU A 881 46.48 -19.29 -10.17
N LYS A 882 47.20 -20.36 -9.84
CA LYS A 882 46.80 -21.36 -8.84
C LYS A 882 47.66 -21.27 -7.60
N GLY A 883 47.06 -21.17 -6.42
CA GLY A 883 47.73 -21.23 -5.12
C GLY A 883 47.42 -22.55 -4.41
N SER A 884 48.39 -23.08 -3.67
CA SER A 884 48.15 -24.17 -2.73
C SER A 884 48.80 -23.91 -1.38
N HIS A 885 48.14 -24.35 -0.31
CA HIS A 885 48.63 -24.22 1.06
C HIS A 885 48.33 -25.50 1.85
N ASN A 886 49.35 -26.10 2.47
CA ASN A 886 49.20 -27.28 3.32
C ASN A 886 48.72 -26.85 4.71
N LEU A 887 47.47 -27.18 5.06
CA LEU A 887 46.89 -26.95 6.38
C LEU A 887 47.40 -27.96 7.41
N SER A 888 47.74 -29.17 6.96
CA SER A 888 48.41 -30.22 7.72
C SER A 888 49.18 -31.15 6.77
N GLU A 889 49.85 -32.17 7.29
CA GLU A 889 50.48 -33.22 6.47
C GLU A 889 49.49 -33.99 5.59
N ARG A 890 48.20 -33.97 5.93
CA ARG A 890 47.13 -34.73 5.24
C ARG A 890 46.07 -33.85 4.59
N THR A 891 46.15 -32.52 4.73
CA THR A 891 45.10 -31.61 4.25
C THR A 891 45.69 -30.42 3.51
N LYS A 892 45.23 -30.18 2.29
CA LYS A 892 45.69 -29.11 1.41
C LYS A 892 44.53 -28.26 0.93
N LEU A 893 44.67 -26.95 1.08
CA LEU A 893 43.78 -25.95 0.47
C LEU A 893 44.35 -25.56 -0.90
N VAL A 894 43.50 -25.53 -1.93
CA VAL A 894 43.86 -25.06 -3.27
C VAL A 894 42.88 -23.98 -3.72
N GLY A 895 43.40 -22.95 -4.37
CA GLY A 895 42.60 -21.89 -4.96
C GLY A 895 43.13 -21.51 -6.34
N ASN A 896 42.29 -20.98 -7.20
CA ASN A 896 42.72 -20.39 -8.47
C ASN A 896 41.86 -19.20 -8.88
N VAL A 897 42.48 -18.33 -9.68
CA VAL A 897 41.83 -17.27 -10.44
C VAL A 897 42.31 -17.34 -11.88
N SER A 898 41.40 -17.13 -12.82
CA SER A 898 41.67 -17.29 -14.24
C SER A 898 40.98 -16.20 -15.05
N ALA A 899 41.63 -15.75 -16.12
CA ALA A 899 41.06 -14.86 -17.13
C ALA A 899 41.34 -15.43 -18.52
N GLY A 900 40.28 -15.65 -19.30
CA GLY A 900 40.35 -16.17 -20.66
C GLY A 900 39.73 -15.21 -21.68
N TYR A 901 40.27 -15.23 -22.89
CA TYR A 901 39.77 -14.47 -24.04
C TYR A 901 39.50 -15.40 -25.23
N ASP A 902 38.28 -15.36 -25.77
CA ASP A 902 37.87 -16.10 -26.97
C ASP A 902 38.05 -15.25 -28.25
N PHE A 903 38.96 -15.67 -29.12
CA PHE A 903 39.27 -15.00 -30.39
C PHE A 903 38.25 -15.26 -31.49
N THR A 904 37.36 -16.24 -31.31
CA THR A 904 36.35 -16.64 -32.30
C THR A 904 34.93 -16.29 -31.86
N ASN A 905 34.78 -15.50 -30.80
CA ASN A 905 33.51 -15.08 -30.25
C ASN A 905 32.68 -14.32 -31.29
N LYS A 906 31.67 -14.99 -31.85
CA LYS A 906 30.69 -14.45 -32.78
C LYS A 906 29.30 -14.73 -32.24
N GLN A 907 28.39 -13.77 -32.43
CA GLN A 907 26.98 -13.95 -32.11
C GLN A 907 26.43 -15.16 -32.90
N SER A 908 25.77 -16.07 -32.19
CA SER A 908 25.18 -17.26 -32.80
C SER A 908 24.00 -16.84 -33.67
N VAL A 909 23.85 -17.44 -34.85
CA VAL A 909 22.70 -17.26 -35.74
C VAL A 909 22.07 -18.61 -36.00
N THR A 910 20.75 -18.69 -35.89
CA THR A 910 19.95 -19.87 -36.21
C THR A 910 19.13 -19.57 -37.45
N THR A 911 19.16 -20.45 -38.45
CA THR A 911 18.38 -20.32 -39.68
C THR A 911 17.17 -21.23 -39.59
N SER A 912 15.97 -20.71 -39.87
CA SER A 912 14.73 -21.46 -39.71
C SER A 912 13.65 -21.03 -40.71
N SER A 913 12.66 -21.90 -40.92
CA SER A 913 11.44 -21.58 -41.66
C SER A 913 10.23 -22.26 -41.01
N PHE A 914 9.04 -21.68 -41.17
CA PHE A 914 7.80 -22.34 -40.78
C PHE A 914 7.50 -23.52 -41.71
N VAL A 915 7.17 -24.67 -41.15
CA VAL A 915 6.74 -25.85 -41.91
C VAL A 915 5.45 -25.56 -42.68
N GLY A 916 4.55 -24.73 -42.14
CA GLY A 916 3.32 -24.30 -42.79
C GLY A 916 3.51 -23.35 -43.99
N GLY A 917 4.74 -22.99 -44.33
CA GLY A 917 5.09 -22.16 -45.48
C GLY A 917 5.68 -20.79 -45.12
N GLY A 918 6.31 -20.14 -46.10
CA GLY A 918 6.98 -18.85 -45.95
C GLY A 918 8.45 -18.87 -46.35
N ALA A 919 9.11 -17.71 -46.22
CA ALA A 919 10.54 -17.60 -46.46
C ALA A 919 11.35 -18.13 -45.26
N VAL A 920 12.62 -18.45 -45.52
CA VAL A 920 13.61 -18.71 -44.47
C VAL A 920 13.95 -17.40 -43.77
N PHE A 921 14.08 -17.44 -42.46
CA PHE A 921 14.52 -16.31 -41.64
C PHE A 921 15.67 -16.70 -40.72
N GLU A 922 16.52 -15.72 -40.42
CA GLU A 922 17.59 -15.85 -39.47
C GLU A 922 17.18 -15.27 -38.11
N THR A 923 17.56 -15.95 -37.04
CA THR A 923 17.42 -15.46 -35.68
C THR A 923 18.77 -15.34 -35.00
N LYS A 924 19.12 -14.11 -34.63
CA LYS A 924 20.34 -13.81 -33.87
C LYS A 924 20.13 -14.16 -32.39
N GLY A 925 21.09 -14.88 -31.83
CA GLY A 925 21.11 -15.27 -30.43
C GLY A 925 21.78 -14.26 -29.50
N LEU A 926 22.03 -14.68 -28.27
CA LEU A 926 22.72 -13.85 -27.27
C LEU A 926 24.12 -13.44 -27.74
N ASP A 927 24.49 -12.19 -27.48
CA ASP A 927 25.84 -11.69 -27.72
C ASP A 927 26.68 -11.90 -26.45
N SER A 928 27.50 -12.95 -26.47
CA SER A 928 28.37 -13.30 -25.35
C SER A 928 29.62 -12.44 -25.35
N SER A 929 30.08 -12.00 -24.18
CA SER A 929 31.37 -11.31 -24.04
C SER A 929 32.52 -12.26 -24.36
N PRO A 930 33.56 -11.84 -25.09
CA PRO A 930 34.73 -12.68 -25.36
C PRO A 930 35.56 -12.99 -24.11
N TRP A 931 35.36 -12.26 -23.00
CA TRP A 931 36.07 -12.45 -21.75
C TRP A 931 35.35 -13.42 -20.81
N LEU A 932 36.10 -14.41 -20.28
CA LEU A 932 35.65 -15.37 -19.29
C LEU A 932 36.53 -15.30 -18.03
N TYR A 933 35.93 -14.99 -16.89
CA TYR A 933 36.61 -14.96 -15.59
C TYR A 933 36.22 -16.18 -14.77
N ARG A 934 37.18 -16.76 -14.05
CA ARG A 934 36.95 -17.94 -13.21
C ARG A 934 37.62 -17.78 -11.86
N GLY A 935 36.98 -18.31 -10.83
CA GLY A 935 37.51 -18.44 -9.49
C GLY A 935 37.14 -19.80 -8.91
N GLY A 936 38.03 -20.42 -8.13
CA GLY A 936 37.73 -21.70 -7.52
C GLY A 936 38.50 -21.93 -6.23
N LEU A 937 37.87 -22.67 -5.31
CA LEU A 937 38.43 -23.07 -4.03
C LEU A 937 38.16 -24.55 -3.80
N GLY A 938 39.15 -25.29 -3.33
CA GLY A 938 39.03 -26.70 -3.05
C GLY A 938 39.85 -27.15 -1.86
N LEU A 939 39.35 -28.18 -1.19
CA LEU A 939 40.01 -28.85 -0.07
C LEU A 939 40.32 -30.29 -0.48
N LEU A 940 41.58 -30.70 -0.30
CA LEU A 940 42.04 -32.05 -0.54
C LEU A 940 42.45 -32.67 0.80
N HIS A 941 42.10 -33.94 1.02
CA HIS A 941 42.45 -34.69 2.22
C HIS A 941 42.88 -36.12 1.89
N ASP A 942 44.05 -36.51 2.38
CA ASP A 942 44.64 -37.83 2.20
C ASP A 942 44.36 -38.75 3.41
N SER A 943 43.84 -39.94 3.17
CA SER A 943 43.55 -40.96 4.19
C SER A 943 43.61 -42.37 3.61
N ASN A 944 44.42 -43.26 4.21
CA ASN A 944 44.47 -44.71 3.91
C ASN A 944 44.54 -45.05 2.40
N ASN A 945 45.52 -44.52 1.66
CA ASN A 945 45.70 -44.66 0.21
C ASN A 945 44.56 -44.09 -0.66
N MET A 946 43.65 -43.31 -0.06
CA MET A 946 42.60 -42.58 -0.73
C MET A 946 42.81 -41.07 -0.59
N GLU A 947 42.49 -40.31 -1.64
CA GLU A 947 42.44 -38.85 -1.60
C GLU A 947 41.00 -38.40 -1.87
N TYR A 948 40.46 -37.60 -0.97
CA TYR A 948 39.16 -36.96 -1.09
C TYR A 948 39.35 -35.51 -1.49
N SER A 949 38.53 -35.00 -2.41
CA SER A 949 38.51 -33.56 -2.71
C SER A 949 37.09 -33.03 -2.78
N LEU A 950 36.85 -31.87 -2.15
CA LEU A 950 35.65 -31.06 -2.35
C LEU A 950 36.06 -29.74 -3.00
N ARG A 951 35.35 -29.30 -4.04
CA ARG A 951 35.68 -28.08 -4.78
C ARG A 951 34.44 -27.32 -5.20
N TYR A 952 34.51 -26.01 -5.04
CA TYR A 952 33.54 -25.04 -5.53
C TYR A 952 34.18 -24.11 -6.55
N ASP A 953 33.47 -23.87 -7.64
CA ASP A 953 33.93 -23.11 -8.79
C ASP A 953 32.87 -22.09 -9.21
N LEU A 954 33.32 -20.88 -9.55
CA LEU A 954 32.52 -19.80 -10.11
C LEU A 954 33.10 -19.38 -11.46
N GLU A 955 32.24 -19.22 -12.45
CA GLU A 955 32.58 -18.69 -13.78
C GLU A 955 31.66 -17.52 -14.13
N ARG A 956 32.20 -16.48 -14.77
CA ARG A 956 31.43 -15.30 -15.15
C ARG A 956 31.88 -14.71 -16.48
N ARG A 957 30.93 -14.28 -17.30
CA ARG A 957 31.17 -13.35 -18.43
C ARG A 957 30.52 -12.00 -18.11
N THR A 958 31.09 -10.92 -18.66
CA THR A 958 30.54 -9.56 -18.44
C THR A 958 29.17 -9.36 -19.09
N SER A 959 28.79 -10.24 -20.03
CA SER A 959 27.50 -10.26 -20.74
C SER A 959 26.36 -10.96 -19.96
N GLY A 960 26.48 -11.08 -18.63
CA GLY A 960 25.42 -11.63 -17.77
C GLY A 960 25.46 -13.15 -17.56
N TYR A 961 26.50 -13.86 -18.03
CA TYR A 961 26.65 -15.29 -17.73
C TYR A 961 27.28 -15.52 -16.36
N THR A 962 26.69 -16.37 -15.53
CA THR A 962 27.26 -16.85 -14.26
C THR A 962 27.04 -18.35 -14.11
N ASN A 963 28.05 -19.10 -13.67
CA ASN A 963 27.93 -20.53 -13.41
C ASN A 963 28.63 -20.94 -12.13
N GLN A 964 27.97 -21.78 -11.34
CA GLN A 964 28.46 -22.29 -10.07
C GLN A 964 28.52 -23.80 -10.15
N THR A 965 29.68 -24.39 -9.85
CA THR A 965 29.88 -25.84 -9.87
C THR A 965 30.39 -26.33 -8.51
N LEU A 966 29.71 -27.31 -7.93
CA LEU A 966 30.18 -28.06 -6.77
C LEU A 966 30.54 -29.47 -7.20
N SER A 967 31.69 -29.96 -6.76
CA SER A 967 32.14 -31.30 -7.13
C SER A 967 32.97 -31.99 -6.07
N ALA A 968 32.77 -33.30 -5.97
CA ALA A 968 33.41 -34.18 -4.99
C ALA A 968 34.10 -35.33 -5.70
N ARG A 969 35.39 -35.56 -5.40
CA ARG A 969 36.20 -36.63 -5.98
C ARG A 969 36.71 -37.56 -4.91
N VAL A 970 36.75 -38.84 -5.24
CA VAL A 970 37.54 -39.85 -4.53
C VAL A 970 38.55 -40.43 -5.51
N ARG A 971 39.80 -40.56 -5.07
CA ARG A 971 40.89 -41.15 -5.84
C ARG A 971 41.56 -42.25 -5.01
N TRP A 972 41.92 -43.35 -5.66
CA TRP A 972 42.59 -44.50 -5.04
C TRP A 972 43.89 -44.82 -5.77
N ALA A 973 44.98 -45.00 -5.03
CA ALA A 973 46.25 -45.52 -5.56
C ALA A 973 46.26 -47.06 -5.50
N PHE A 974 46.73 -47.73 -6.55
CA PHE A 974 46.88 -49.20 -6.58
C PHE A 974 48.07 -49.68 -7.43
#